data_AF-A0A945SAI3-F1
#
_entry.id   AF-A0A945SAI3-F1
#
_cell.length_a   1.000
_cell.length_b   1.000
_cell.length_c   1.000
_cell.angle_alpha   90.00
_cell.angle_beta   90.00
_cell.angle_gamma   90.00
#
_symmetry.space_group_name_H-M   'P 1'
#
loop_
_entity.id
_entity.type
_entity.pdbx_description
1 polymer ?
#
loop_
_entity_poly.entity_id
_entity_poly.type
_entity_poly.pdbx_seq_one_letter_code
_entity_poly.pdbx_strand_id
1 'polypeptide(L)'
;MVAPQCIFEFGRRLASAIAVVAACGLGAAPLTDEDLHGPVFRPSYIERAVPERTVPEYGQVDRPYTATDLKRDWRDGLRSLRAAGDEAQKKGTTGDLSTEGLAADYREITAGLATVDVSDIVQSKMVACGPTAIPFLYHPVKGLIGVAGRVGKGRFALLGHNGILHRAGSGREGLDALLLNLARWCGGEERPVIGVLTEEKEVISDPFRGKVGPLADLFRERGMSVRATAFSGLDDVDVLFFRNSNTLSPAQVGLLKVFVESGKGFVVADTSWALMTSFDDYPIHAITRASGVFFTKQESWSKPGNCAIPGQPNLLLNLWYSSSRLRELLDSGSLVERQQAASVLGTAAGTGASFPGVKAVLADLNLKRGLVEITTSDRLDKGKRPLDAMLSRHQCRMLRALPAEDVPAHPSAGNWPGLPAPGAERLIRTLALDGNTPSAGHGHNRAERHTWRMTGLYAAPGEIVTVEIPPVLVDRDLQIQIGVHVDTLGRPDVIRRVPEILVRKPLTGAVTRVASAFGGLVAVLVPPDSSLGGFEATISGAIEAPFYVHGKTALTEWQRTRRHAPGAWGYVACPGIIFFVSRADLGTLDRPDHVMRHWETTIDLMDRLAGMHGQRRRPELAVPDIQISYGGAYAGYPYVTGWSGRTFISPNTIANGSWGDYHELGHTYQAAHLGNFKFVNGEVDVNWYPFYVCEKLHGRPDWNQRDWPHSTVNPENRIKGAAEILAGVGDGSRHWDGREWHMGLYDFYWQLKNAFGWELFEAVNGRMYAHAQTLEKPALPFEDKRNLWLRWACEASGHNLVPYFEAWGHKGIGDEIRRASAKLPVWTGNRAPNALAVDGLPSSLPEDAPSGELVCRLSAIDSDPGNRIRYLITAGNEDGAFALNQATGHLRVLGLDFERSERYDLTLAAADSAIPSLQSTRTVVIRVENRAEPPALTDQEIHARGPVAEGQSLGAVSATADTGRALVYELLGEGQAPAFSVDRDTGGITVADVSALGATGHVDLRIRVHHRGRPAETSSGRVRVHYGLVAGARCETWLGLDGSDVGSLIGSKAYRAEPARVDTIAALDTPADSAERYGQRLSALLVPTVTGDYTFWVASDDGSELQLSDTSSTDGLRRIAAVRGWTGRHEWDKQKGQESEPVRLAAGRHYYVRVLHKEGGGGDHLAVAWQGPGMERKLIGAENLLVPPSH
;
A
#
# COMPACT_ATOMS: atom_id res chain seq x y z
N MET A 1 -10.28 -1.66 -6.26
CA MET A 1 -9.58 -2.72 -5.49
C MET A 1 -8.57 -3.38 -6.42
N VAL A 2 -7.34 -3.57 -5.96
CA VAL A 2 -6.28 -4.40 -6.57
C VAL A 2 -5.54 -5.06 -5.41
N ALA A 3 -5.14 -6.33 -5.53
CA ALA A 3 -4.78 -7.18 -4.39
C ALA A 3 -3.26 -7.23 -4.08
N PRO A 4 -2.84 -7.65 -2.86
CA PRO A 4 -1.46 -7.45 -2.37
C PRO A 4 -0.42 -8.54 -2.74
N GLN A 5 -0.77 -9.53 -3.57
CA GLN A 5 -0.05 -10.82 -3.60
C GLN A 5 1.40 -10.78 -4.13
N CYS A 6 1.81 -9.77 -4.90
CA CYS A 6 3.13 -9.75 -5.56
C CYS A 6 4.35 -9.53 -4.63
N ILE A 7 4.16 -9.25 -3.35
CA ILE A 7 5.26 -8.99 -2.40
C ILE A 7 5.76 -10.27 -1.70
N PHE A 8 4.91 -11.30 -1.60
CA PHE A 8 5.14 -12.48 -0.75
C PHE A 8 6.29 -13.38 -1.24
N GLU A 9 6.58 -13.36 -2.54
CA GLU A 9 7.59 -14.22 -3.19
C GLU A 9 9.04 -13.83 -2.86
N PHE A 10 9.30 -12.55 -2.52
CA PHE A 10 10.66 -12.00 -2.46
C PHE A 10 11.37 -12.30 -1.14
N GLY A 11 10.68 -12.12 0.00
CA GLY A 11 11.27 -12.34 1.33
C GLY A 11 11.76 -13.77 1.55
N ARG A 12 11.09 -14.76 0.92
CA ARG A 12 11.37 -16.19 1.11
C ARG A 12 12.68 -16.70 0.49
N ARG A 13 13.49 -15.83 -0.14
CA ARG A 13 14.81 -16.18 -0.70
C ARG A 13 16.00 -15.52 0.01
N LEU A 14 15.77 -14.52 0.88
CA LEU A 14 16.87 -13.78 1.51
C LEU A 14 17.38 -14.45 2.81
N ALA A 15 16.50 -15.13 3.55
CA ALA A 15 16.80 -15.72 4.86
C ALA A 15 18.00 -16.70 4.85
N SER A 16 18.17 -17.49 3.78
CA SER A 16 19.22 -18.50 3.67
C SER A 16 20.65 -17.95 3.64
N ALA A 17 20.86 -16.65 3.42
CA ALA A 17 22.19 -16.06 3.26
C ALA A 17 22.84 -15.58 4.57
N ILE A 18 22.07 -15.42 5.65
CA ILE A 18 22.51 -14.69 6.85
C ILE A 18 23.33 -15.55 7.83
N ALA A 19 23.17 -16.88 7.80
CA ALA A 19 23.74 -17.82 8.76
C ALA A 19 25.29 -17.88 8.81
N VAL A 20 26.00 -17.31 7.83
CA VAL A 20 27.46 -17.46 7.66
C VAL A 20 28.28 -16.39 8.39
N VAL A 21 27.69 -15.25 8.76
CA VAL A 21 28.45 -14.06 9.20
C VAL A 21 28.88 -14.09 10.68
N ALA A 22 28.36 -15.02 11.48
CA ALA A 22 28.59 -15.08 12.94
C ALA A 22 30.01 -15.55 13.37
N ALA A 23 30.92 -15.86 12.43
CA ALA A 23 32.11 -16.67 12.72
C ALA A 23 33.44 -15.92 13.00
N CYS A 24 33.59 -14.66 12.58
CA CYS A 24 34.92 -14.03 12.41
C CYS A 24 35.04 -12.60 13.00
N GLY A 25 34.90 -12.44 14.32
CA GLY A 25 35.09 -11.14 14.98
C GLY A 25 36.54 -10.82 15.35
N LEU A 26 36.94 -9.54 15.29
CA LEU A 26 38.14 -8.91 15.88
C LEU A 26 38.02 -7.37 15.83
N GLY A 27 38.63 -6.64 16.77
CA GLY A 27 38.81 -5.16 16.74
C GLY A 27 40.17 -4.75 16.16
N ALA A 28 40.63 -3.49 16.13
CA ALA A 28 40.13 -2.17 16.56
C ALA A 28 40.86 -1.08 15.69
N ALA A 29 41.02 0.23 15.94
CA ALA A 29 40.79 1.17 17.07
C ALA A 29 40.70 2.64 16.51
N PRO A 30 40.42 3.70 17.30
CA PRO A 30 40.20 5.06 16.78
C PRO A 30 41.45 5.97 16.72
N LEU A 31 41.37 7.03 15.90
CA LEU A 31 42.25 8.21 15.91
C LEU A 31 41.52 9.43 16.53
N THR A 32 42.24 10.51 16.82
CA THR A 32 41.90 11.48 17.89
C THR A 32 42.02 12.95 17.51
N ASP A 33 41.03 13.75 17.92
CA ASP A 33 40.92 15.20 18.22
C ASP A 33 41.74 16.30 17.47
N GLU A 34 42.92 16.08 16.89
CA GLU A 34 43.76 17.17 16.34
C GLU A 34 43.34 17.67 14.95
N ASP A 35 42.48 16.95 14.21
CA ASP A 35 41.91 17.42 12.93
C ASP A 35 40.79 18.49 13.13
N LEU A 36 40.42 18.78 14.38
CA LEU A 36 39.49 19.85 14.73
C LEU A 36 40.25 21.16 15.02
N HIS A 37 40.27 22.08 14.04
CA HIS A 37 40.13 23.56 14.18
C HIS A 37 40.84 24.33 13.03
N GLY A 38 40.07 24.86 12.06
CA GLY A 38 40.56 25.77 11.00
C GLY A 38 39.41 26.52 10.31
N PRO A 39 39.48 27.85 10.04
CA PRO A 39 38.25 28.65 9.96
C PRO A 39 37.73 29.05 8.55
N VAL A 40 36.41 28.88 8.37
CA VAL A 40 35.43 29.85 7.83
C VAL A 40 35.79 30.66 6.57
N PHE A 41 35.09 30.36 5.46
CA PHE A 41 35.03 31.20 4.25
C PHE A 41 34.42 32.60 4.52
N ARG A 42 34.94 33.64 3.85
CA ARG A 42 34.30 34.97 3.75
C ARG A 42 33.85 35.26 2.31
N PRO A 43 32.69 35.91 2.09
CA PRO A 43 32.17 36.22 0.76
C PRO A 43 32.76 37.54 0.22
N SER A 44 33.93 37.50 -0.44
CA SER A 44 34.54 38.72 -1.00
C SER A 44 35.49 38.48 -2.19
N TYR A 45 35.03 37.84 -3.26
CA TYR A 45 35.72 37.83 -4.57
C TYR A 45 34.75 37.73 -5.76
N ILE A 46 33.88 38.73 -5.92
CA ILE A 46 33.27 39.08 -7.21
C ILE A 46 33.85 40.42 -7.65
N GLU A 47 35.02 40.38 -8.30
CA GLU A 47 35.46 41.50 -9.15
C GLU A 47 36.56 41.04 -10.15
N ARG A 48 36.48 41.58 -11.37
CA ARG A 48 37.49 41.57 -12.47
C ARG A 48 37.56 40.35 -13.39
N ALA A 49 37.93 40.67 -14.65
CA ALA A 49 38.34 39.77 -15.74
C ALA A 49 37.28 38.90 -16.44
N VAL A 50 36.17 39.50 -16.87
CA VAL A 50 35.54 39.10 -18.16
C VAL A 50 36.16 39.97 -19.27
N PRO A 51 36.85 39.39 -20.28
CA PRO A 51 37.22 40.12 -21.48
C PRO A 51 35.99 40.30 -22.37
N GLU A 52 35.72 41.53 -22.82
CA GLU A 52 34.61 41.82 -23.74
C GLU A 52 34.81 41.08 -25.07
N ARG A 53 33.91 40.14 -25.37
CA ARG A 53 33.63 39.71 -26.74
C ARG A 53 32.18 39.98 -27.04
N THR A 54 31.97 40.89 -27.99
CA THR A 54 30.67 41.38 -28.46
C THR A 54 29.73 40.23 -28.79
N VAL A 55 28.69 40.07 -27.98
CA VAL A 55 27.47 39.37 -28.41
C VAL A 55 26.80 40.26 -29.45
N PRO A 56 26.41 39.75 -30.64
CA PRO A 56 25.69 40.56 -31.61
C PRO A 56 24.32 40.98 -31.07
N GLU A 57 24.09 42.28 -30.94
CA GLU A 57 22.77 42.83 -30.67
C GLU A 57 21.86 42.56 -31.88
N TYR A 58 20.94 41.60 -31.74
CA TYR A 58 19.78 41.51 -32.61
C TYR A 58 18.72 42.44 -32.05
N GLY A 59 18.68 43.66 -32.60
CA GLY A 59 17.81 44.75 -32.14
C GLY A 59 16.31 44.49 -32.31
N GLN A 60 15.51 45.45 -31.86
CA GLN A 60 14.06 45.45 -32.02
C GLN A 60 13.66 45.27 -33.49
N VAL A 61 12.61 44.47 -33.74
CA VAL A 61 12.11 44.20 -35.09
C VAL A 61 10.65 44.66 -35.18
N ASP A 62 10.45 45.91 -35.64
CA ASP A 62 9.14 46.56 -35.78
C ASP A 62 8.27 45.99 -36.93
N ARG A 63 8.37 44.69 -37.21
CA ARG A 63 7.55 43.99 -38.21
C ARG A 63 7.31 42.53 -37.80
N PRO A 64 6.13 41.96 -38.11
CA PRO A 64 5.84 40.57 -37.79
C PRO A 64 6.81 39.60 -38.49
N TYR A 65 7.27 38.60 -37.75
CA TYR A 65 8.24 37.59 -38.22
C TYR A 65 7.66 36.81 -39.41
N THR A 66 8.19 37.01 -40.62
CA THR A 66 7.57 36.43 -41.82
C THR A 66 7.97 34.96 -42.01
N ALA A 67 7.17 34.20 -42.76
CA ALA A 67 7.55 32.86 -43.20
C ALA A 67 8.82 32.84 -44.10
N THR A 68 9.27 34.00 -44.58
CA THR A 68 10.53 34.15 -45.33
C THR A 68 11.72 34.32 -44.38
N ASP A 69 11.59 35.14 -43.32
CA ASP A 69 12.56 35.22 -42.23
C ASP A 69 12.73 33.86 -41.55
N LEU A 70 11.61 33.18 -41.24
CA LEU A 70 11.60 31.84 -40.67
C LEU A 70 12.37 30.82 -41.54
N LYS A 71 12.26 30.92 -42.87
CA LYS A 71 13.00 30.08 -43.84
C LYS A 71 14.48 30.47 -43.95
N ARG A 72 14.83 31.75 -43.81
CA ARG A 72 16.22 32.23 -43.76
C ARG A 72 16.90 31.67 -42.52
N ASP A 73 16.34 31.92 -41.34
CA ASP A 73 16.95 31.57 -40.06
C ASP A 73 16.99 30.05 -39.84
N TRP A 74 16.04 29.30 -40.43
CA TRP A 74 16.13 27.85 -40.58
C TRP A 74 17.37 27.42 -41.39
N ARG A 75 17.57 28.00 -42.59
CA ARG A 75 18.71 27.69 -43.45
C ARG A 75 20.03 28.12 -42.82
N ASP A 76 20.04 29.22 -42.08
CA ASP A 76 21.25 29.75 -41.45
C ASP A 76 21.59 29.01 -40.17
N GLY A 77 20.61 28.59 -39.37
CA GLY A 77 20.81 27.62 -38.29
C GLY A 77 21.36 26.28 -38.79
N LEU A 78 20.82 25.73 -39.89
CA LEU A 78 21.37 24.53 -40.51
C LEU A 78 22.77 24.75 -41.10
N ARG A 79 23.07 25.92 -41.66
CA ARG A 79 24.42 26.28 -42.14
C ARG A 79 25.42 26.41 -41.00
N SER A 80 25.05 27.04 -39.89
CA SER A 80 25.92 27.16 -38.70
C SER A 80 26.16 25.81 -38.02
N LEU A 81 25.13 24.98 -37.91
CA LEU A 81 25.27 23.60 -37.41
C LEU A 81 26.19 22.77 -38.31
N ARG A 82 25.99 22.79 -39.63
CA ARG A 82 26.89 22.13 -40.59
C ARG A 82 28.31 22.66 -40.50
N ALA A 83 28.51 23.98 -40.50
CA ALA A 83 29.84 24.58 -40.39
C ALA A 83 30.60 24.13 -39.12
N ALA A 84 29.92 24.01 -37.98
CA ALA A 84 30.52 23.46 -36.76
C ALA A 84 30.91 21.97 -36.89
N GLY A 85 30.10 21.17 -37.59
CA GLY A 85 30.44 19.79 -37.94
C GLY A 85 31.61 19.69 -38.91
N ASP A 86 31.59 20.49 -39.99
CA ASP A 86 32.65 20.58 -41.00
C ASP A 86 33.98 21.05 -40.38
N GLU A 87 33.94 21.92 -39.37
CA GLU A 87 35.14 22.38 -38.64
C GLU A 87 35.68 21.32 -37.68
N ALA A 88 34.81 20.58 -36.97
CA ALA A 88 35.21 19.44 -36.16
C ALA A 88 35.82 18.31 -37.00
N GLN A 89 35.26 18.06 -38.19
CA GLN A 89 35.77 17.10 -39.16
C GLN A 89 37.11 17.55 -39.77
N LYS A 90 37.26 18.84 -40.13
CA LYS A 90 38.53 19.42 -40.59
C LYS A 90 39.67 19.35 -39.57
N LYS A 91 39.35 19.30 -38.27
CA LYS A 91 40.34 19.15 -37.20
C LYS A 91 40.82 17.69 -37.01
N GLY A 92 40.22 16.72 -37.71
CA GLY A 92 40.58 15.30 -37.59
C GLY A 92 40.26 14.69 -36.21
N THR A 93 39.45 15.39 -35.41
CA THR A 93 39.18 15.09 -34.00
C THR A 93 37.96 14.22 -33.76
N THR A 94 37.31 13.71 -34.80
CA THR A 94 36.13 12.84 -34.72
C THR A 94 36.26 11.67 -35.69
N GLY A 95 35.73 10.50 -35.32
CA GLY A 95 35.65 9.33 -36.20
C GLY A 95 34.66 9.49 -37.36
N ASP A 96 34.25 8.39 -37.98
CA ASP A 96 33.29 8.44 -39.09
C ASP A 96 31.96 9.08 -38.66
N LEU A 97 31.60 10.17 -39.35
CA LEU A 97 30.36 10.92 -39.16
C LEU A 97 29.24 10.46 -40.11
N SER A 98 29.47 9.43 -40.92
CA SER A 98 28.44 8.84 -41.76
C SER A 98 27.31 8.20 -40.93
N THR A 99 26.15 8.05 -41.54
CA THR A 99 25.04 7.30 -40.94
C THR A 99 25.37 5.82 -40.72
N GLU A 100 26.35 5.27 -41.45
CA GLU A 100 26.80 3.88 -41.27
C GLU A 100 27.77 3.74 -40.09
N GLY A 101 28.66 4.72 -39.88
CA GLY A 101 29.50 4.81 -38.68
C GLY A 101 28.67 4.93 -37.40
N LEU A 102 27.63 5.79 -37.42
CA LEU A 102 26.67 5.89 -36.32
C LEU A 102 25.86 4.60 -36.14
N ALA A 103 25.52 3.89 -37.21
CA ALA A 103 24.86 2.58 -37.12
C ALA A 103 25.81 1.49 -36.60
N ALA A 104 27.11 1.55 -36.88
CA ALA A 104 28.11 0.65 -36.31
C ALA A 104 28.27 0.86 -34.80
N ASP A 105 28.45 2.11 -34.35
CA ASP A 105 28.50 2.47 -32.92
C ASP A 105 27.22 2.02 -32.19
N TYR A 106 26.04 2.26 -32.80
CA TYR A 106 24.77 1.79 -32.25
C TYR A 106 24.74 0.26 -32.11
N ARG A 107 25.12 -0.49 -33.16
CA ARG A 107 25.12 -1.97 -33.14
C ARG A 107 26.07 -2.57 -32.12
N GLU A 108 27.20 -1.92 -31.83
CA GLU A 108 28.14 -2.33 -30.77
C GLU A 108 27.52 -2.13 -29.38
N ILE A 109 26.93 -0.96 -29.12
CA ILE A 109 26.23 -0.65 -27.86
C ILE A 109 25.03 -1.59 -27.64
N THR A 110 24.26 -1.89 -28.68
CA THR A 110 23.04 -2.71 -28.60
C THR A 110 23.24 -4.20 -28.90
N ALA A 111 24.49 -4.68 -28.94
CA ALA A 111 24.80 -6.07 -29.29
C ALA A 111 24.07 -7.07 -28.37
N GLY A 112 23.25 -7.95 -28.95
CA GLY A 112 22.46 -8.96 -28.23
C GLY A 112 21.21 -8.44 -27.51
N LEU A 113 20.90 -7.14 -27.56
CA LEU A 113 19.76 -6.56 -26.83
C LEU A 113 18.48 -6.56 -27.67
N ALA A 114 17.42 -7.18 -27.17
CA ALA A 114 16.06 -7.04 -27.70
C ALA A 114 15.20 -6.07 -26.85
N THR A 115 15.29 -6.17 -25.52
CA THR A 115 14.68 -5.22 -24.58
C THR A 115 15.58 -4.99 -23.37
N VAL A 116 15.38 -3.86 -22.68
CA VAL A 116 16.05 -3.51 -21.43
C VAL A 116 15.00 -3.19 -20.37
N ASP A 117 15.01 -3.94 -19.26
CA ASP A 117 14.11 -3.73 -18.13
C ASP A 117 14.58 -2.58 -17.23
N VAL A 118 14.02 -1.40 -17.54
CA VAL A 118 14.07 -0.19 -16.71
C VAL A 118 12.69 0.13 -16.10
N SER A 119 11.86 -0.88 -15.88
CA SER A 119 10.44 -0.74 -15.56
C SER A 119 10.21 0.02 -14.24
N ASP A 120 10.79 -0.47 -13.15
CA ASP A 120 10.80 0.14 -11.81
C ASP A 120 11.76 1.35 -11.68
N ILE A 121 12.29 1.85 -12.79
CA ILE A 121 13.22 2.98 -12.82
C ILE A 121 12.56 4.23 -13.43
N VAL A 122 12.54 5.30 -12.64
CA VAL A 122 12.24 6.67 -13.09
C VAL A 122 13.38 7.16 -13.97
N GLN A 123 13.09 7.88 -15.06
CA GLN A 123 14.12 8.26 -16.04
C GLN A 123 14.03 9.74 -16.45
N SER A 124 15.19 10.39 -16.50
CA SER A 124 15.39 11.73 -17.09
C SER A 124 15.29 11.68 -18.61
N LYS A 125 14.77 12.73 -19.25
CA LYS A 125 14.79 12.86 -20.72
C LYS A 125 16.05 13.57 -21.22
N MET A 126 16.58 13.10 -22.34
CA MET A 126 17.77 13.63 -23.00
C MET A 126 17.48 14.18 -24.40
N VAL A 127 18.29 15.12 -24.85
CA VAL A 127 18.34 15.61 -26.24
C VAL A 127 19.61 15.12 -26.92
N ALA A 128 19.45 14.48 -28.07
CA ALA A 128 20.51 14.31 -29.06
C ALA A 128 20.30 15.33 -30.19
N CYS A 129 21.34 16.10 -30.55
CA CYS A 129 21.26 17.11 -31.61
C CYS A 129 22.55 17.34 -32.41
N GLY A 130 23.66 16.68 -32.06
CA GLY A 130 24.91 16.73 -32.82
C GLY A 130 25.07 15.50 -33.73
N PRO A 131 25.98 15.55 -34.73
CA PRO A 131 26.21 14.44 -35.66
C PRO A 131 26.84 13.21 -34.96
N THR A 132 27.54 13.40 -33.83
CA THR A 132 28.13 12.30 -33.04
C THR A 132 27.22 11.80 -31.91
N ALA A 133 25.99 12.30 -31.79
CA ALA A 133 25.05 11.86 -30.75
C ALA A 133 24.27 10.61 -31.19
N ILE A 134 24.44 9.51 -30.46
CA ILE A 134 23.89 8.18 -30.74
C ILE A 134 22.73 7.90 -29.77
N PRO A 135 21.45 7.97 -30.19
CA PRO A 135 20.30 7.62 -29.35
C PRO A 135 20.19 6.10 -29.24
N PHE A 136 20.54 5.51 -28.09
CA PHE A 136 20.58 4.04 -27.92
C PHE A 136 19.49 3.46 -27.01
N LEU A 137 18.88 4.26 -26.11
CA LEU A 137 17.85 3.77 -25.19
C LEU A 137 16.60 4.68 -25.21
N TYR A 138 15.49 4.15 -25.73
CA TYR A 138 14.24 4.88 -25.95
C TYR A 138 13.02 4.09 -25.42
N HIS A 139 12.03 4.81 -24.90
CA HIS A 139 10.74 4.26 -24.48
C HIS A 139 9.59 5.09 -25.07
N PRO A 140 8.56 4.49 -25.71
CA PRO A 140 7.50 5.21 -26.44
C PRO A 140 6.84 6.38 -25.69
N VAL A 141 6.66 6.25 -24.37
CA VAL A 141 6.05 7.29 -23.53
C VAL A 141 7.08 8.11 -22.74
N LYS A 142 8.25 7.54 -22.41
CA LYS A 142 9.25 8.25 -21.58
C LYS A 142 10.17 9.12 -22.45
N GLY A 143 10.32 8.82 -23.75
CA GLY A 143 11.22 9.53 -24.65
C GLY A 143 12.61 8.90 -24.70
N LEU A 144 13.60 9.71 -25.07
CA LEU A 144 15.01 9.33 -25.12
C LEU A 144 15.63 9.41 -23.72
N ILE A 145 16.17 8.29 -23.23
CA ILE A 145 16.66 8.14 -21.84
C ILE A 145 18.10 7.61 -21.74
N GLY A 146 18.76 7.34 -22.87
CA GLY A 146 20.18 7.02 -22.93
C GLY A 146 20.77 7.43 -24.28
N VAL A 147 21.87 8.18 -24.22
CA VAL A 147 22.55 8.77 -25.38
C VAL A 147 24.06 8.61 -25.22
N ALA A 148 24.72 8.13 -26.26
CA ALA A 148 26.16 8.02 -26.35
C ALA A 148 26.75 9.07 -27.30
N GLY A 149 28.04 9.33 -27.22
CA GLY A 149 28.73 10.25 -28.12
C GLY A 149 30.24 10.24 -28.00
N ARG A 150 30.88 11.11 -28.78
CA ARG A 150 32.35 11.19 -28.91
C ARG A 150 32.84 12.62 -28.69
N VAL A 151 33.87 12.79 -27.86
CA VAL A 151 34.55 14.07 -27.57
C VAL A 151 36.04 13.88 -27.82
N GLY A 152 36.56 14.54 -28.86
CA GLY A 152 37.87 14.19 -29.38
C GLY A 152 37.92 12.72 -29.79
N LYS A 153 39.00 12.02 -29.40
CA LYS A 153 39.16 10.58 -29.64
C LYS A 153 38.29 9.72 -28.71
N GLY A 154 37.93 10.23 -27.52
CA GLY A 154 37.23 9.47 -26.50
C GLY A 154 35.72 9.37 -26.72
N ARG A 155 35.10 8.55 -25.86
CA ARG A 155 33.72 8.08 -26.00
C ARG A 155 32.98 8.23 -24.66
N PHE A 156 31.68 8.49 -24.68
CA PHE A 156 30.88 8.54 -23.45
C PHE A 156 29.47 8.00 -23.65
N ALA A 157 28.86 7.53 -22.57
CA ALA A 157 27.44 7.20 -22.53
C ALA A 157 26.76 7.80 -21.29
N LEU A 158 25.60 8.41 -21.51
CA LEU A 158 24.80 9.04 -20.47
C LEU A 158 23.53 8.22 -20.23
N LEU A 159 23.16 8.01 -18.98
CA LEU A 159 22.03 7.19 -18.55
C LEU A 159 21.02 8.01 -17.73
N GLY A 160 19.72 7.78 -17.97
CA GLY A 160 18.63 8.61 -17.44
C GLY A 160 18.48 8.66 -15.91
N HIS A 161 19.07 7.71 -15.17
CA HIS A 161 18.95 7.62 -13.71
C HIS A 161 19.96 6.62 -13.09
N ASN A 162 20.46 6.90 -11.88
CA ASN A 162 21.37 5.99 -11.14
C ASN A 162 20.80 4.59 -10.94
N GLY A 163 19.47 4.47 -10.90
CA GLY A 163 18.79 3.19 -10.74
C GLY A 163 19.16 2.13 -11.80
N ILE A 164 19.73 2.54 -12.95
CA ILE A 164 20.33 1.65 -13.94
C ILE A 164 21.64 1.03 -13.39
N LEU A 165 22.56 1.84 -12.87
CA LEU A 165 23.83 1.37 -12.29
C LEU A 165 23.60 0.56 -11.00
N HIS A 166 22.69 1.01 -10.13
CA HIS A 166 22.32 0.29 -8.89
C HIS A 166 21.69 -1.09 -9.12
N ARG A 167 21.27 -1.43 -10.35
CA ARG A 167 20.64 -2.71 -10.71
C ARG A 167 21.58 -3.63 -11.51
N ALA A 168 22.84 -3.27 -11.66
CA ALA A 168 23.86 -4.19 -12.17
C ALA A 168 23.92 -5.46 -11.30
N GLY A 169 23.94 -6.63 -11.93
CA GLY A 169 23.94 -7.94 -11.26
C GLY A 169 22.59 -8.34 -10.64
N SER A 170 21.50 -7.59 -10.88
CA SER A 170 20.17 -7.90 -10.30
C SER A 170 19.40 -9.02 -11.01
N GLY A 171 20.07 -9.80 -11.87
CA GLY A 171 19.44 -10.85 -12.69
C GLY A 171 18.67 -10.30 -13.88
N ARG A 172 19.04 -9.11 -14.38
CA ARG A 172 18.37 -8.43 -15.50
C ARG A 172 19.26 -8.49 -16.74
N GLU A 173 19.25 -9.63 -17.41
CA GLU A 173 20.17 -9.96 -18.51
C GLU A 173 20.35 -8.82 -19.54
N GLY A 174 19.26 -8.20 -20.01
CA GLY A 174 19.32 -7.08 -20.97
C GLY A 174 19.85 -5.75 -20.40
N LEU A 175 19.78 -5.55 -19.08
CA LEU A 175 20.40 -4.40 -18.38
C LEU A 175 21.89 -4.65 -18.16
N ASP A 176 22.24 -5.85 -17.69
CA ASP A 176 23.61 -6.27 -17.41
C ASP A 176 24.43 -6.33 -18.71
N ALA A 177 23.86 -6.86 -19.80
CA ALA A 177 24.45 -6.85 -21.13
C ALA A 177 24.63 -5.42 -21.69
N LEU A 178 23.69 -4.50 -21.46
CA LEU A 178 23.85 -3.09 -21.86
C LEU A 178 25.05 -2.45 -21.13
N LEU A 179 25.20 -2.68 -19.83
CA LEU A 179 26.33 -2.14 -19.05
C LEU A 179 27.68 -2.71 -19.52
N LEU A 180 27.73 -4.00 -19.86
CA LEU A 180 28.91 -4.66 -20.43
C LEU A 180 29.27 -4.13 -21.82
N ASN A 181 28.28 -3.91 -22.69
CA ASN A 181 28.49 -3.31 -24.01
C ASN A 181 28.96 -1.86 -23.89
N LEU A 182 28.37 -1.07 -22.98
CA LEU A 182 28.79 0.31 -22.74
C LEU A 182 30.21 0.41 -22.16
N ALA A 183 30.63 -0.53 -21.30
CA ALA A 183 32.01 -0.59 -20.81
C ALA A 183 33.01 -0.82 -21.96
N ARG A 184 32.78 -1.86 -22.79
CA ARG A 184 33.60 -2.16 -23.97
C ARG A 184 33.61 -0.99 -24.96
N TRP A 185 32.43 -0.52 -25.37
CA TRP A 185 32.31 0.55 -26.34
C TRP A 185 32.96 1.83 -25.84
N CYS A 186 32.84 2.21 -24.57
CA CYS A 186 33.49 3.42 -24.06
C CYS A 186 35.01 3.27 -23.88
N GLY A 187 35.48 2.12 -23.39
CA GLY A 187 36.92 1.85 -23.22
C GLY A 187 37.68 1.57 -24.52
N GLY A 188 36.97 1.14 -25.58
CA GLY A 188 37.55 0.85 -26.89
C GLY A 188 38.18 -0.55 -27.03
N GLU A 189 38.09 -1.38 -26.00
CA GLU A 189 38.68 -2.74 -25.95
C GLU A 189 37.66 -3.79 -25.46
N GLU A 190 37.98 -5.09 -25.60
CA GLU A 190 37.12 -6.19 -25.11
C GLU A 190 37.05 -6.26 -23.58
N ARG A 191 38.15 -5.85 -22.89
CA ARG A 191 38.35 -5.99 -21.44
C ARG A 191 39.02 -4.76 -20.79
N PRO A 192 38.44 -3.55 -20.95
CA PRO A 192 39.03 -2.32 -20.43
C PRO A 192 39.15 -2.33 -18.90
N VAL A 193 40.08 -1.54 -18.36
CA VAL A 193 40.17 -1.27 -16.92
C VAL A 193 39.05 -0.32 -16.51
N ILE A 194 38.12 -0.82 -15.71
CA ILE A 194 36.97 -0.08 -15.20
C ILE A 194 37.36 0.73 -13.97
N GLY A 195 37.29 2.05 -14.05
CA GLY A 195 37.39 2.94 -12.91
C GLY A 195 36.05 3.11 -12.21
N VAL A 196 36.08 3.11 -10.89
CA VAL A 196 34.94 3.30 -9.99
C VAL A 196 35.33 4.30 -8.91
N LEU A 197 34.54 5.35 -8.70
CA LEU A 197 34.89 6.41 -7.74
C LEU A 197 34.71 5.99 -6.27
N THR A 198 35.74 6.22 -5.45
CA THR A 198 35.74 5.99 -3.99
C THR A 198 35.04 7.10 -3.20
N GLU A 199 34.92 8.30 -3.78
CA GLU A 199 34.31 9.48 -3.15
C GLU A 199 32.76 9.36 -3.02
N GLU A 200 32.14 8.37 -3.68
CA GLU A 200 30.68 8.19 -3.73
C GLU A 200 30.13 7.29 -2.60
N LYS A 201 29.59 7.92 -1.56
CA LYS A 201 29.05 7.26 -0.35
C LYS A 201 27.78 6.40 -0.51
N GLU A 202 27.11 6.41 -1.67
CA GLU A 202 25.79 5.75 -1.84
C GLU A 202 25.65 4.85 -3.08
N VAL A 203 26.62 4.80 -3.99
CA VAL A 203 26.41 4.20 -5.33
C VAL A 203 27.34 3.05 -5.65
N ILE A 204 28.63 3.16 -5.31
CA ILE A 204 29.66 2.21 -5.78
C ILE A 204 30.64 1.75 -4.69
N SER A 205 30.57 2.34 -3.49
CA SER A 205 31.17 1.80 -2.27
C SER A 205 30.07 1.50 -1.25
N ASP A 206 30.20 0.38 -0.52
CA ASP A 206 29.44 0.16 0.71
C ASP A 206 30.16 0.89 1.86
N PRO A 207 29.60 2.00 2.41
CA PRO A 207 30.26 2.78 3.46
C PRO A 207 30.42 2.03 4.79
N PHE A 208 29.81 0.85 4.94
CA PHE A 208 29.94 -0.02 6.12
C PHE A 208 30.84 -1.24 5.89
N ARG A 209 31.33 -1.50 4.66
CA ARG A 209 32.11 -2.72 4.36
C ARG A 209 33.33 -2.56 3.44
N GLY A 210 33.55 -1.40 2.81
CA GLY A 210 34.75 -1.17 1.99
C GLY A 210 34.90 -2.09 0.77
N LYS A 211 33.81 -2.76 0.36
CA LYS A 211 33.75 -3.53 -0.88
C LYS A 211 33.17 -2.67 -2.01
N VAL A 212 33.71 -2.86 -3.21
CA VAL A 212 33.20 -2.22 -4.44
C VAL A 212 31.90 -2.92 -4.83
N GLY A 213 30.84 -2.17 -5.09
CA GLY A 213 29.47 -2.70 -5.21
C GLY A 213 29.16 -3.57 -6.45
N PRO A 214 27.91 -4.06 -6.61
CA PRO A 214 27.52 -5.06 -7.61
C PRO A 214 27.88 -4.76 -9.07
N LEU A 215 27.95 -3.48 -9.44
CA LEU A 215 28.44 -3.03 -10.75
C LEU A 215 29.89 -3.50 -11.03
N ALA A 216 30.76 -3.47 -10.02
CA ALA A 216 32.13 -3.95 -10.14
C ALA A 216 32.22 -5.48 -10.21
N ASP A 217 31.35 -6.20 -9.50
CA ASP A 217 31.32 -7.66 -9.52
C ASP A 217 30.82 -8.19 -10.89
N LEU A 218 29.79 -7.55 -11.48
CA LEU A 218 29.37 -7.81 -12.86
C LEU A 218 30.53 -7.70 -13.87
N PHE A 219 31.44 -6.72 -13.71
CA PHE A 219 32.60 -6.58 -14.58
C PHE A 219 33.70 -7.63 -14.30
N ARG A 220 33.95 -7.96 -13.02
CA ARG A 220 34.91 -9.00 -12.61
C ARG A 220 34.50 -10.38 -13.10
N GLU A 221 33.21 -10.73 -13.00
CA GLU A 221 32.64 -11.99 -13.48
C GLU A 221 32.79 -12.17 -15.00
N ARG A 222 32.97 -11.08 -15.74
CA ARG A 222 33.25 -11.08 -17.19
C ARG A 222 34.74 -10.86 -17.52
N GLY A 223 35.62 -10.96 -16.52
CA GLY A 223 37.08 -10.94 -16.69
C GLY A 223 37.66 -9.55 -16.99
N MET A 224 36.94 -8.47 -16.66
CA MET A 224 37.45 -7.09 -16.73
C MET A 224 38.14 -6.70 -15.42
N SER A 225 39.21 -5.89 -15.51
CA SER A 225 39.86 -5.33 -14.32
C SER A 225 39.05 -4.17 -13.76
N VAL A 226 38.87 -4.11 -12.43
CA VAL A 226 38.18 -2.98 -11.78
C VAL A 226 39.11 -2.29 -10.78
N ARG A 227 39.14 -0.95 -10.81
CA ARG A 227 39.90 -0.06 -9.93
C ARG A 227 38.94 0.83 -9.14
N ALA A 228 39.09 0.83 -7.83
CA ALA A 228 38.54 1.88 -6.98
C ALA A 228 39.52 3.06 -7.03
N THR A 229 39.07 4.24 -7.49
CA THR A 229 39.93 5.41 -7.76
C THR A 229 39.26 6.73 -7.39
N ALA A 230 39.99 7.83 -7.52
CA ALA A 230 39.52 9.21 -7.39
C ALA A 230 39.77 9.98 -8.70
N PHE A 231 39.20 11.18 -8.86
CA PHE A 231 39.40 12.00 -10.07
C PHE A 231 40.87 12.35 -10.36
N SER A 232 41.75 12.32 -9.36
CA SER A 232 43.19 12.54 -9.48
C SER A 232 43.99 11.28 -9.86
N GLY A 233 43.35 10.12 -10.06
CA GLY A 233 43.99 8.81 -10.27
C GLY A 233 43.45 8.07 -11.49
N LEU A 234 43.23 8.76 -12.60
CA LEU A 234 42.60 8.20 -13.81
C LEU A 234 43.61 7.67 -14.87
N ASP A 235 44.89 7.57 -14.51
CA ASP A 235 45.97 7.19 -15.44
C ASP A 235 45.93 5.71 -15.84
N ASP A 236 45.56 4.79 -14.93
CA ASP A 236 45.47 3.34 -15.19
C ASP A 236 44.06 2.83 -15.52
N VAL A 237 43.09 3.74 -15.67
CA VAL A 237 41.67 3.44 -15.99
C VAL A 237 41.38 3.73 -17.46
N ASP A 238 40.65 2.86 -18.16
CA ASP A 238 40.23 3.09 -19.56
C ASP A 238 38.78 3.58 -19.68
N VAL A 239 37.91 3.13 -18.77
CA VAL A 239 36.51 3.59 -18.69
C VAL A 239 36.09 3.90 -17.26
N LEU A 240 35.66 5.14 -17.00
CA LEU A 240 35.17 5.57 -15.68
C LEU A 240 33.64 5.39 -15.58
N PHE A 241 33.17 4.64 -14.59
CA PHE A 241 31.75 4.54 -14.21
C PHE A 241 31.49 5.35 -12.94
N PHE A 242 30.57 6.32 -12.99
CA PHE A 242 30.31 7.22 -11.87
C PHE A 242 28.89 7.85 -11.85
N ARG A 243 28.53 8.47 -10.73
CA ARG A 243 27.35 9.34 -10.56
C ARG A 243 27.71 10.79 -10.86
N ASN A 244 26.95 11.43 -11.75
CA ASN A 244 26.98 12.87 -12.00
C ASN A 244 26.35 13.63 -10.83
N SER A 245 27.10 13.72 -9.72
CA SER A 245 26.74 14.61 -8.61
C SER A 245 26.66 16.05 -9.12
N ASN A 246 25.66 16.79 -8.66
CA ASN A 246 25.49 18.21 -8.95
C ASN A 246 26.50 19.11 -8.18
N THR A 247 27.53 18.49 -7.62
CA THR A 247 28.59 19.08 -6.79
C THR A 247 29.99 18.87 -7.39
N LEU A 248 30.10 18.31 -8.60
CA LEU A 248 31.39 18.20 -9.30
C LEU A 248 32.02 19.58 -9.49
N SER A 249 33.20 19.76 -8.91
CA SER A 249 33.96 21.01 -9.00
C SER A 249 34.47 21.26 -10.43
N PRO A 250 34.72 22.53 -10.81
CA PRO A 250 35.36 22.85 -12.10
C PRO A 250 36.70 22.13 -12.34
N ALA A 251 37.43 21.80 -11.27
CA ALA A 251 38.67 21.02 -11.35
C ALA A 251 38.41 19.55 -11.74
N GLN A 252 37.43 18.89 -11.11
CA GLN A 252 37.03 17.51 -11.48
C GLN A 252 36.50 17.43 -12.92
N VAL A 253 35.75 18.45 -13.37
CA VAL A 253 35.33 18.58 -14.78
C VAL A 253 36.54 18.71 -15.71
N GLY A 254 37.54 19.52 -15.34
CA GLY A 254 38.78 19.68 -16.09
C GLY A 254 39.54 18.36 -16.26
N LEU A 255 39.70 17.60 -15.18
CA LEU A 255 40.35 16.28 -15.19
C LEU A 255 39.58 15.28 -16.06
N LEU A 256 38.25 15.18 -15.90
CA LEU A 256 37.40 14.30 -16.71
C LEU A 256 37.42 14.69 -18.20
N LYS A 257 37.54 15.98 -18.51
CA LYS A 257 37.68 16.48 -19.88
C LYS A 257 38.99 16.03 -20.51
N VAL A 258 40.13 16.20 -19.82
CA VAL A 258 41.45 15.75 -20.32
C VAL A 258 41.45 14.23 -20.54
N PHE A 259 40.85 13.48 -19.61
CA PHE A 259 40.72 12.03 -19.68
C PHE A 259 39.92 11.54 -20.90
N VAL A 260 38.77 12.15 -21.23
CA VAL A 260 38.05 11.77 -22.47
C VAL A 260 38.76 12.29 -23.74
N GLU A 261 39.34 13.49 -23.71
CA GLU A 261 40.06 14.04 -24.86
C GLU A 261 41.33 13.23 -25.21
N SER A 262 41.95 12.54 -24.23
CA SER A 262 43.09 11.64 -24.47
C SER A 262 42.71 10.32 -25.15
N GLY A 263 41.42 10.02 -25.34
CA GLY A 263 40.93 8.82 -26.04
C GLY A 263 40.24 7.77 -25.15
N LYS A 264 40.24 7.96 -23.83
CA LYS A 264 39.55 7.10 -22.87
C LYS A 264 38.04 7.43 -22.84
N GLY A 265 37.24 6.72 -22.03
CA GLY A 265 35.79 6.94 -22.01
C GLY A 265 35.11 6.93 -20.65
N PHE A 266 33.85 7.34 -20.59
CA PHE A 266 33.08 7.32 -19.34
C PHE A 266 31.60 6.99 -19.52
N VAL A 267 31.04 6.32 -18.51
CA VAL A 267 29.60 6.01 -18.42
C VAL A 267 29.06 6.65 -17.15
N VAL A 268 28.00 7.45 -17.28
CA VAL A 268 27.53 8.29 -16.18
C VAL A 268 26.00 8.32 -16.06
N ALA A 269 25.52 8.29 -14.83
CA ALA A 269 24.10 8.38 -14.46
C ALA A 269 23.85 9.56 -13.49
N ASP A 270 22.58 9.80 -13.12
CA ASP A 270 22.05 10.99 -12.41
C ASP A 270 22.02 12.26 -13.27
N THR A 271 21.02 12.32 -14.14
CA THR A 271 21.01 13.27 -15.26
C THR A 271 19.91 14.33 -15.18
N SER A 272 19.02 14.24 -14.18
CA SER A 272 18.26 15.35 -13.58
C SER A 272 17.34 14.81 -12.48
N TRP A 273 17.17 15.53 -11.37
CA TRP A 273 16.15 15.20 -10.36
C TRP A 273 15.07 16.29 -10.26
N ALA A 274 13.87 15.89 -9.87
CA ALA A 274 12.63 16.69 -9.92
C ALA A 274 12.68 18.07 -9.24
N LEU A 275 13.56 18.22 -8.25
CA LEU A 275 13.66 19.39 -7.38
C LEU A 275 14.91 20.26 -7.65
N MET A 276 15.59 20.03 -8.78
CA MET A 276 16.87 20.67 -9.13
C MET A 276 16.68 22.02 -9.83
N THR A 277 17.30 23.08 -9.29
CA THR A 277 16.94 24.47 -9.58
C THR A 277 17.59 25.08 -10.82
N SER A 278 18.80 24.69 -11.22
CA SER A 278 19.46 25.17 -12.45
C SER A 278 19.75 24.05 -13.47
N PHE A 279 20.24 24.40 -14.66
CA PHE A 279 20.41 23.48 -15.80
C PHE A 279 21.68 23.76 -16.60
N ASP A 280 21.94 25.03 -16.89
CA ASP A 280 23.15 25.44 -17.62
C ASP A 280 24.44 25.22 -16.82
N ASP A 281 24.33 25.15 -15.49
CA ASP A 281 25.45 24.88 -14.56
C ASP A 281 25.78 23.38 -14.40
N TYR A 282 25.04 22.46 -15.03
CA TYR A 282 25.26 21.02 -14.78
C TYR A 282 26.66 20.61 -15.27
N PRO A 283 27.60 20.19 -14.38
CA PRO A 283 29.03 20.29 -14.69
C PRO A 283 29.48 19.48 -15.92
N ILE A 284 28.86 18.31 -16.15
CA ILE A 284 29.15 17.43 -17.29
C ILE A 284 28.75 18.02 -18.66
N HIS A 285 27.85 19.01 -18.72
CA HIS A 285 27.50 19.70 -19.97
C HIS A 285 28.69 20.45 -20.58
N ALA A 286 29.71 20.81 -19.79
CA ALA A 286 30.95 21.39 -20.31
C ALA A 286 31.73 20.43 -21.25
N ILE A 287 31.43 19.13 -21.17
CA ILE A 287 32.00 18.07 -22.02
C ILE A 287 31.00 17.64 -23.10
N THR A 288 29.79 17.22 -22.72
CA THR A 288 28.83 16.57 -23.65
C THR A 288 28.21 17.52 -24.69
N ARG A 289 28.21 18.84 -24.42
CA ARG A 289 27.73 19.88 -25.34
C ARG A 289 28.50 19.87 -26.67
N ALA A 290 29.77 19.45 -26.68
CA ALA A 290 30.59 19.33 -27.90
C ALA A 290 30.03 18.31 -28.90
N SER A 291 29.40 17.24 -28.42
CA SER A 291 28.76 16.20 -29.25
C SER A 291 27.28 16.49 -29.51
N GLY A 292 26.76 17.63 -29.02
CA GLY A 292 25.34 17.97 -29.06
C GLY A 292 24.48 17.00 -28.24
N VAL A 293 24.93 16.65 -27.02
CA VAL A 293 24.14 15.83 -26.08
C VAL A 293 23.86 16.62 -24.80
N PHE A 294 22.58 16.69 -24.42
CA PHE A 294 22.07 17.45 -23.29
C PHE A 294 21.06 16.65 -22.47
N PHE A 295 20.92 16.98 -21.19
CA PHE A 295 19.78 16.55 -20.38
C PHE A 295 18.60 17.51 -20.51
N THR A 296 17.55 17.34 -19.70
CA THR A 296 16.46 18.31 -19.56
C THR A 296 15.91 18.33 -18.14
N LYS A 297 15.23 19.42 -17.77
CA LYS A 297 14.33 19.44 -16.60
C LYS A 297 12.96 18.78 -16.87
N GLN A 298 12.81 17.99 -17.96
CA GLN A 298 11.53 17.36 -18.31
C GLN A 298 11.49 15.89 -17.91
N GLU A 299 10.57 15.59 -16.99
CA GLU A 299 10.39 14.27 -16.40
C GLU A 299 9.58 13.33 -17.30
N SER A 300 9.58 12.03 -16.95
CA SER A 300 8.80 11.00 -17.63
C SER A 300 7.98 10.13 -16.66
N TRP A 301 7.05 10.78 -15.95
CA TRP A 301 6.14 10.21 -14.94
C TRP A 301 5.23 9.03 -15.32
N SER A 302 5.40 8.41 -16.50
CA SER A 302 4.56 7.30 -16.96
C SER A 302 4.91 5.99 -16.24
N LYS A 303 3.93 5.07 -16.18
CA LYS A 303 4.03 3.74 -15.55
C LYS A 303 5.26 2.92 -15.95
N PRO A 304 5.66 1.93 -15.12
CA PRO A 304 6.68 0.94 -15.46
C PRO A 304 6.49 0.30 -16.84
N GLY A 305 7.60 0.13 -17.55
CA GLY A 305 7.67 -0.49 -18.89
C GLY A 305 9.11 -0.63 -19.38
N ASN A 306 9.34 -1.67 -20.20
CA ASN A 306 10.67 -1.99 -20.75
C ASN A 306 10.96 -1.14 -21.98
N CYS A 307 12.24 -0.84 -22.21
CA CYS A 307 12.67 -0.22 -23.47
C CYS A 307 12.87 -1.30 -24.53
N ALA A 308 12.21 -1.16 -25.68
CA ALA A 308 12.49 -2.00 -26.85
C ALA A 308 13.71 -1.44 -27.59
N ILE A 309 14.62 -2.32 -28.00
CA ILE A 309 15.83 -1.95 -28.72
C ILE A 309 15.66 -2.32 -30.21
N PRO A 310 15.43 -1.34 -31.11
CA PRO A 310 15.32 -1.63 -32.53
C PRO A 310 16.68 -2.05 -33.11
N GLY A 311 16.69 -2.90 -34.13
CA GLY A 311 17.93 -3.40 -34.76
C GLY A 311 18.74 -2.37 -35.58
N GLN A 312 18.31 -1.10 -35.60
CA GLN A 312 18.98 0.03 -36.26
C GLN A 312 18.71 1.33 -35.46
N PRO A 313 19.61 2.33 -35.49
CA PRO A 313 19.44 3.57 -34.74
C PRO A 313 18.20 4.36 -35.20
N ASN A 314 17.34 4.75 -34.26
CA ASN A 314 16.20 5.61 -34.58
C ASN A 314 16.64 7.07 -34.74
N LEU A 315 17.02 7.43 -35.97
CA LEU A 315 17.46 8.78 -36.35
C LEU A 315 16.41 9.88 -36.09
N LEU A 316 15.13 9.56 -35.90
CA LEU A 316 14.12 10.55 -35.52
C LEU A 316 14.40 11.18 -34.14
N LEU A 317 15.12 10.46 -33.28
CA LEU A 317 15.45 10.86 -31.91
C LEU A 317 16.64 11.83 -31.82
N ASN A 318 17.39 12.02 -32.91
CA ASN A 318 18.46 13.01 -33.01
C ASN A 318 18.01 14.18 -33.90
N LEU A 319 17.92 15.38 -33.33
CA LEU A 319 17.49 16.60 -34.02
C LEU A 319 18.30 16.92 -35.28
N TRP A 320 19.58 16.54 -35.33
CA TRP A 320 20.43 16.77 -36.50
C TRP A 320 19.82 16.14 -37.76
N TYR A 321 19.47 14.85 -37.67
CA TYR A 321 18.92 14.06 -38.77
C TYR A 321 17.40 14.23 -38.91
N SER A 322 16.67 14.45 -37.81
CA SER A 322 15.21 14.52 -37.85
C SER A 322 14.65 15.89 -38.23
N SER A 323 15.42 16.97 -38.04
CA SER A 323 15.02 18.38 -38.21
C SER A 323 14.07 18.63 -39.38
N SER A 324 14.48 18.32 -40.61
CA SER A 324 13.71 18.57 -41.83
C SER A 324 12.39 17.81 -41.93
N ARG A 325 12.27 16.66 -41.26
CA ARG A 325 11.13 15.73 -41.33
C ARG A 325 10.12 15.91 -40.18
N LEU A 326 10.51 16.57 -39.08
CA LEU A 326 9.65 16.74 -37.89
C LEU A 326 8.27 17.36 -38.20
N ARG A 327 8.20 18.31 -39.15
CA ARG A 327 6.95 19.00 -39.53
C ARG A 327 5.98 18.07 -40.27
N GLU A 328 6.50 17.24 -41.17
CA GLU A 328 5.74 16.19 -41.88
C GLU A 328 5.20 15.16 -40.88
N LEU A 329 6.09 14.63 -40.03
CA LEU A 329 5.76 13.59 -39.06
C LEU A 329 4.67 14.03 -38.08
N LEU A 330 4.65 15.30 -37.67
CA LEU A 330 3.60 15.83 -36.78
C LEU A 330 2.23 15.96 -37.44
N ASP A 331 2.18 16.35 -38.71
CA ASP A 331 0.92 16.59 -39.41
C ASP A 331 0.35 15.31 -40.08
N SER A 332 1.19 14.39 -40.60
CA SER A 332 0.75 13.17 -41.31
C SER A 332 1.34 11.83 -40.82
N GLY A 333 2.25 11.82 -39.86
CA GLY A 333 2.90 10.59 -39.38
C GLY A 333 1.99 9.66 -38.57
N SER A 334 2.43 8.40 -38.39
CA SER A 334 1.76 7.43 -37.52
C SER A 334 1.67 7.94 -36.06
N LEU A 335 0.83 7.31 -35.22
CA LEU A 335 0.73 7.72 -33.81
C LEU A 335 2.09 7.60 -33.08
N VAL A 336 2.87 6.56 -33.39
CA VAL A 336 4.20 6.33 -32.80
C VAL A 336 5.21 7.38 -33.28
N GLU A 337 5.23 7.71 -34.58
CA GLU A 337 6.07 8.78 -35.10
C GLU A 337 5.69 10.16 -34.52
N ARG A 338 4.39 10.43 -34.34
CA ARG A 338 3.91 11.67 -33.70
C ARG A 338 4.28 11.75 -32.22
N GLN A 339 4.24 10.63 -31.49
CA GLN A 339 4.75 10.54 -30.12
C GLN A 339 6.27 10.79 -30.07
N GLN A 340 7.05 10.19 -30.98
CA GLN A 340 8.50 10.41 -31.09
C GLN A 340 8.83 11.87 -31.41
N ALA A 341 8.25 12.44 -32.47
CA ALA A 341 8.48 13.82 -32.90
C ALA A 341 8.05 14.85 -31.84
N ALA A 342 6.90 14.66 -31.20
CA ALA A 342 6.45 15.52 -30.11
C ALA A 342 7.34 15.38 -28.86
N SER A 343 7.80 14.17 -28.52
CA SER A 343 8.77 14.00 -27.42
C SER A 343 10.07 14.74 -27.73
N VAL A 344 10.65 14.55 -28.92
CA VAL A 344 11.89 15.20 -29.35
C VAL A 344 11.76 16.73 -29.30
N LEU A 345 10.72 17.30 -29.89
CA LEU A 345 10.48 18.76 -29.88
C LEU A 345 10.20 19.32 -28.48
N GLY A 346 9.42 18.63 -27.65
CA GLY A 346 9.11 19.09 -26.29
C GLY A 346 10.31 19.10 -25.36
N THR A 347 11.13 18.05 -25.47
CA THR A 347 12.39 17.84 -24.75
C THR A 347 13.40 18.91 -25.18
N ALA A 348 13.54 19.14 -26.50
CA ALA A 348 14.37 20.22 -27.05
C ALA A 348 13.91 21.62 -26.62
N ALA A 349 12.60 21.88 -26.60
CA ALA A 349 12.04 23.12 -26.09
C ALA A 349 12.21 23.29 -24.56
N GLY A 350 12.71 22.27 -23.86
CA GLY A 350 12.95 22.26 -22.41
C GLY A 350 14.38 22.51 -21.97
N THR A 351 15.36 22.61 -22.87
CA THR A 351 16.76 22.89 -22.54
C THR A 351 17.12 24.37 -22.52
N GLY A 352 16.23 25.26 -22.97
CA GLY A 352 16.54 26.68 -23.22
C GLY A 352 17.46 26.92 -24.44
N ALA A 353 18.20 25.90 -24.90
CA ALA A 353 19.13 26.00 -26.02
C ALA A 353 18.42 26.39 -27.32
N SER A 354 18.89 27.47 -27.95
CA SER A 354 18.27 28.08 -29.12
C SER A 354 18.61 27.34 -30.42
N PHE A 355 18.14 26.10 -30.59
CA PHE A 355 18.18 25.41 -31.89
C PHE A 355 17.25 26.14 -32.90
N PRO A 356 17.77 26.80 -33.95
CA PRO A 356 16.93 27.67 -34.79
C PRO A 356 15.81 26.91 -35.51
N GLY A 357 16.10 25.66 -35.91
CA GLY A 357 15.09 24.79 -36.53
C GLY A 357 13.93 24.42 -35.61
N VAL A 358 14.23 24.09 -34.34
CA VAL A 358 13.19 23.77 -33.34
C VAL A 358 12.31 24.99 -33.08
N LYS A 359 12.90 26.20 -32.95
CA LYS A 359 12.14 27.45 -32.81
C LYS A 359 11.19 27.68 -33.99
N ALA A 360 11.66 27.52 -35.23
CA ALA A 360 10.85 27.68 -36.43
C ALA A 360 9.66 26.68 -36.49
N VAL A 361 9.88 25.41 -36.14
CA VAL A 361 8.82 24.40 -36.10
C VAL A 361 7.79 24.71 -35.03
N LEU A 362 8.21 25.13 -33.83
CA LEU A 362 7.28 25.50 -32.74
C LEU A 362 6.47 26.76 -33.07
N ALA A 363 7.07 27.75 -33.73
CA ALA A 363 6.38 28.95 -34.19
C ALA A 363 5.28 28.61 -35.24
N ASP A 364 5.58 27.76 -36.22
CA ASP A 364 4.60 27.27 -37.20
C ASP A 364 3.44 26.50 -36.53
N LEU A 365 3.74 25.68 -35.54
CA LEU A 365 2.73 24.90 -34.79
C LEU A 365 1.83 25.81 -33.94
N ASN A 366 2.39 26.79 -33.23
CA ASN A 366 1.62 27.80 -32.50
C ASN A 366 0.71 28.59 -33.46
N LEU A 367 1.23 29.03 -34.61
CA LEU A 367 0.47 29.80 -35.60
C LEU A 367 -0.67 28.99 -36.22
N LYS A 368 -0.43 27.70 -36.52
CA LYS A 368 -1.44 26.78 -37.09
C LYS A 368 -2.54 26.38 -36.10
N ARG A 369 -2.21 26.16 -34.83
CA ARG A 369 -3.10 25.50 -33.86
C ARG A 369 -3.66 26.43 -32.78
N GLY A 370 -3.12 27.65 -32.65
CA GLY A 370 -3.51 28.57 -31.59
C GLY A 370 -3.13 28.06 -30.20
N LEU A 371 -3.74 28.65 -29.16
CA LEU A 371 -3.57 28.20 -27.77
C LEU A 371 -4.29 26.86 -27.56
N VAL A 372 -3.61 25.89 -26.94
CA VAL A 372 -4.18 24.57 -26.65
C VAL A 372 -5.20 24.68 -25.53
N GLU A 373 -6.49 24.72 -25.90
CA GLU A 373 -7.57 24.71 -24.92
C GLU A 373 -7.69 23.34 -24.23
N ILE A 374 -7.99 23.35 -22.93
CA ILE A 374 -8.28 22.16 -22.12
C ILE A 374 -9.47 22.50 -21.24
N THR A 375 -10.52 21.69 -21.33
CA THR A 375 -11.79 21.92 -20.63
C THR A 375 -12.21 20.69 -19.81
N THR A 376 -13.27 20.82 -19.01
CA THR A 376 -13.82 19.71 -18.24
C THR A 376 -14.34 18.58 -19.15
N SER A 377 -14.85 18.94 -20.34
CA SER A 377 -15.37 18.06 -21.39
C SER A 377 -14.29 17.56 -22.36
N ASP A 378 -13.38 18.42 -22.83
CA ASP A 378 -12.23 18.03 -23.65
C ASP A 378 -10.94 18.02 -22.83
N ARG A 379 -10.55 16.81 -22.39
CA ARG A 379 -9.39 16.55 -21.55
C ARG A 379 -8.22 16.06 -22.39
N LEU A 380 -7.03 16.57 -22.11
CA LEU A 380 -5.85 16.35 -22.93
C LEU A 380 -5.17 15.01 -22.59
N ASP A 381 -5.56 13.96 -23.31
CA ASP A 381 -4.93 12.64 -23.30
C ASP A 381 -3.56 12.68 -24.00
N LYS A 382 -2.47 12.49 -23.26
CA LYS A 382 -1.08 12.53 -23.76
C LYS A 382 -0.80 11.44 -24.80
N GLY A 383 -1.43 10.28 -24.67
CA GLY A 383 -1.23 9.14 -25.57
C GLY A 383 -1.88 9.36 -26.93
N LYS A 384 -3.07 9.97 -26.95
CA LYS A 384 -3.85 10.26 -28.17
C LYS A 384 -3.50 11.60 -28.82
N ARG A 385 -3.17 12.63 -28.03
CA ARG A 385 -2.85 14.01 -28.47
C ARG A 385 -1.44 14.44 -28.02
N PRO A 386 -0.38 13.71 -28.40
CA PRO A 386 0.99 13.98 -27.93
C PRO A 386 1.52 15.36 -28.36
N LEU A 387 1.10 15.85 -29.53
CA LEU A 387 1.45 17.17 -30.05
C LEU A 387 0.88 18.28 -29.15
N ASP A 388 -0.42 18.24 -28.84
CA ASP A 388 -1.07 19.24 -27.99
C ASP A 388 -0.53 19.19 -26.54
N ALA A 389 -0.19 18.00 -26.05
CA ALA A 389 0.46 17.80 -24.74
C ALA A 389 1.89 18.36 -24.66
N MET A 390 2.60 18.43 -25.78
CA MET A 390 3.87 19.14 -25.91
C MET A 390 3.65 20.65 -26.03
N LEU A 391 2.74 21.04 -26.93
CA LEU A 391 2.52 22.43 -27.33
C LEU A 391 1.97 23.27 -26.16
N SER A 392 1.01 22.75 -25.40
CA SER A 392 0.50 23.40 -24.17
C SER A 392 1.61 23.75 -23.18
N ARG A 393 2.55 22.83 -22.90
CA ARG A 393 3.71 23.10 -22.04
C ARG A 393 4.67 24.14 -22.63
N HIS A 394 4.89 24.12 -23.94
CA HIS A 394 5.68 25.13 -24.62
C HIS A 394 5.01 26.51 -24.52
N GLN A 395 3.70 26.59 -24.76
CA GLN A 395 2.90 27.82 -24.65
C GLN A 395 2.91 28.38 -23.23
N CYS A 396 2.83 27.56 -22.18
CA CYS A 396 2.93 28.04 -20.80
C CYS A 396 4.32 28.62 -20.47
N ARG A 397 5.40 28.14 -21.11
CA ARG A 397 6.72 28.79 -21.01
C ARG A 397 6.79 30.11 -21.80
N MET A 398 6.22 30.14 -23.01
CA MET A 398 6.10 31.34 -23.84
C MET A 398 5.33 32.46 -23.12
N LEU A 399 4.12 32.17 -22.61
CA LEU A 399 3.24 33.13 -21.94
C LEU A 399 3.86 33.74 -20.66
N ARG A 400 4.73 33.02 -19.95
CA ARG A 400 5.47 33.54 -18.79
C ARG A 400 6.69 34.39 -19.17
N ALA A 401 7.18 34.25 -20.41
CA ALA A 401 8.33 34.98 -20.93
C ALA A 401 7.98 36.30 -21.65
N LEU A 402 6.71 36.49 -22.04
CA LEU A 402 6.22 37.72 -22.64
C LEU A 402 6.32 38.93 -21.69
N PRO A 403 6.48 40.17 -22.23
CA PRO A 403 6.16 41.42 -21.52
C PRO A 403 4.71 41.43 -21.03
N ALA A 404 4.41 42.18 -19.96
CA ALA A 404 3.09 42.14 -19.31
C ALA A 404 1.96 42.61 -20.26
N GLU A 405 2.25 43.59 -21.09
CA GLU A 405 1.40 44.13 -22.16
C GLU A 405 1.10 43.15 -23.30
N ASP A 406 1.92 42.12 -23.51
CA ASP A 406 1.75 41.13 -24.59
C ASP A 406 1.02 39.85 -24.14
N VAL A 407 0.71 39.67 -22.85
CA VAL A 407 0.11 38.43 -22.32
C VAL A 407 -1.40 38.36 -22.62
N PRO A 408 -1.88 37.48 -23.52
CA PRO A 408 -3.31 37.35 -23.79
C PRO A 408 -4.04 36.61 -22.67
N ALA A 409 -5.34 36.83 -22.54
CA ALA A 409 -6.23 35.96 -21.80
C ALA A 409 -6.32 34.58 -22.49
N HIS A 410 -6.00 33.50 -21.77
CA HIS A 410 -6.06 32.14 -22.31
C HIS A 410 -7.50 31.60 -22.21
N PRO A 411 -8.11 31.02 -23.28
CA PRO A 411 -9.50 30.54 -23.25
C PRO A 411 -9.83 29.62 -22.07
N SER A 412 -8.97 28.61 -21.82
CA SER A 412 -9.09 27.70 -20.67
C SER A 412 -9.15 28.36 -19.29
N ALA A 413 -8.78 29.64 -19.12
CA ALA A 413 -9.00 30.37 -17.88
C ALA A 413 -10.48 30.42 -17.48
N GLY A 414 -11.39 30.31 -18.46
CA GLY A 414 -12.83 30.12 -18.23
C GLY A 414 -13.21 28.80 -17.56
N ASN A 415 -12.40 27.75 -17.73
CA ASN A 415 -12.60 26.43 -17.13
C ASN A 415 -11.80 26.24 -15.84
N TRP A 416 -10.54 26.70 -15.80
CA TRP A 416 -9.71 26.72 -14.58
C TRP A 416 -8.57 27.74 -14.70
N PRO A 417 -8.30 28.59 -13.69
CA PRO A 417 -8.91 28.61 -12.36
C PRO A 417 -10.33 29.20 -12.32
N GLY A 418 -10.80 29.85 -13.39
CA GLY A 418 -12.10 30.50 -13.49
C GLY A 418 -11.98 32.02 -13.67
N LEU A 419 -13.00 32.62 -14.30
CA LEU A 419 -13.07 34.06 -14.50
C LEU A 419 -13.57 34.77 -13.22
N PRO A 420 -13.12 36.01 -12.96
CA PRO A 420 -13.79 36.88 -11.98
C PRO A 420 -15.22 37.22 -12.46
N ALA A 421 -16.04 37.76 -11.56
CA ALA A 421 -17.38 38.21 -11.91
C ALA A 421 -17.37 39.27 -13.04
N PRO A 422 -18.30 39.21 -14.01
CA PRO A 422 -18.43 40.24 -15.04
C PRO A 422 -18.61 41.64 -14.45
N GLY A 423 -17.98 42.65 -15.06
CA GLY A 423 -18.09 44.04 -14.61
C GLY A 423 -17.40 44.37 -13.28
N ALA A 424 -16.56 43.46 -12.75
CA ALA A 424 -15.77 43.73 -11.55
C ALA A 424 -14.90 44.99 -11.71
N GLU A 425 -14.77 45.79 -10.64
CA GLU A 425 -13.92 46.99 -10.59
C GLU A 425 -12.42 46.63 -10.70
N ARG A 426 -11.59 47.58 -11.17
CA ARG A 426 -10.13 47.50 -11.07
C ARG A 426 -9.66 48.49 -10.02
N LEU A 427 -8.99 47.97 -9.01
CA LEU A 427 -8.68 48.67 -7.78
C LEU A 427 -7.23 49.16 -7.77
N ILE A 428 -7.03 50.23 -7.02
CA ILE A 428 -5.74 50.61 -6.43
C ILE A 428 -5.86 50.34 -4.92
N ARG A 429 -4.87 49.65 -4.34
CA ARG A 429 -4.80 49.33 -2.91
C ARG A 429 -3.35 49.39 -2.42
N THR A 430 -3.07 50.30 -1.51
CA THR A 430 -1.84 50.27 -0.69
C THR A 430 -2.07 49.33 0.50
N LEU A 431 -1.12 48.43 0.74
CA LEU A 431 -1.20 47.36 1.73
C LEU A 431 0.03 47.39 2.62
N ALA A 432 -0.16 47.42 3.95
CA ALA A 432 0.91 47.19 4.91
C ALA A 432 1.24 45.69 4.96
N LEU A 433 2.48 45.33 4.63
CA LEU A 433 3.00 43.98 4.55
C LEU A 433 4.12 43.76 5.58
N ASP A 434 4.17 42.56 6.12
CA ASP A 434 5.25 42.12 7.02
C ASP A 434 6.40 41.52 6.19
N GLY A 435 7.48 42.29 6.05
CA GLY A 435 8.72 41.93 5.38
C GLY A 435 9.72 41.17 6.28
N ASN A 436 9.33 40.82 7.51
CA ASN A 436 10.09 39.86 8.30
C ASN A 436 9.64 38.44 7.96
N THR A 437 10.51 37.45 8.10
CA THR A 437 10.18 36.02 7.95
C THR A 437 10.92 35.18 8.99
N PRO A 438 10.57 33.89 9.17
CA PRO A 438 11.38 33.01 10.00
C PRO A 438 12.77 32.85 9.39
N SER A 439 13.78 32.61 10.22
CA SER A 439 15.08 32.15 9.76
C SER A 439 14.94 30.82 9.00
N ALA A 440 15.81 30.52 8.02
CA ALA A 440 15.90 29.22 7.37
C ALA A 440 16.59 28.16 8.27
N GLY A 441 16.16 28.11 9.54
CA GLY A 441 16.58 27.16 10.55
C GLY A 441 15.40 26.32 11.03
N HIS A 442 15.58 25.00 10.96
CA HIS A 442 15.07 24.01 11.92
C HIS A 442 13.69 24.28 12.55
N GLY A 443 12.61 23.90 11.86
CA GLY A 443 11.26 23.98 12.45
C GLY A 443 10.12 24.28 11.48
N HIS A 444 10.43 24.64 10.23
CA HIS A 444 9.41 24.90 9.22
C HIS A 444 9.58 24.00 8.00
N ASN A 445 8.46 23.40 7.56
CA ASN A 445 8.43 22.64 6.33
C ASN A 445 8.81 23.53 5.15
N ARG A 446 9.86 23.15 4.42
CA ARG A 446 10.42 23.96 3.34
C ARG A 446 10.81 25.37 3.80
N ALA A 447 11.58 25.46 4.88
CA ALA A 447 12.08 26.73 5.43
C ALA A 447 12.84 27.58 4.39
N GLU A 448 13.42 26.95 3.35
CA GLU A 448 14.13 27.60 2.24
C GLU A 448 13.23 28.41 1.27
N ARG A 449 11.90 28.46 1.50
CA ARG A 449 10.94 29.08 0.57
C ARG A 449 10.39 30.40 1.10
N HIS A 450 10.22 31.35 0.18
CA HIS A 450 9.55 32.63 0.42
C HIS A 450 8.19 32.46 1.12
N THR A 451 7.95 33.28 2.13
CA THR A 451 6.65 33.37 2.83
C THR A 451 5.64 34.12 1.96
N TRP A 452 4.39 33.64 1.91
CA TRP A 452 3.35 34.23 1.05
C TRP A 452 2.56 35.26 1.85
N ARG A 453 2.68 36.55 1.50
CA ARG A 453 1.84 37.63 2.03
C ARG A 453 0.65 37.83 1.08
N MET A 454 -0.47 37.18 1.41
CA MET A 454 -1.71 37.28 0.63
C MET A 454 -2.29 38.69 0.68
N THR A 455 -2.72 39.21 -0.47
CA THR A 455 -3.11 40.63 -0.63
C THR A 455 -4.61 40.89 -0.51
N GLY A 456 -5.44 39.85 -0.54
CA GLY A 456 -6.90 39.99 -0.72
C GLY A 456 -7.33 40.34 -2.15
N LEU A 457 -6.43 40.27 -3.13
CA LEU A 457 -6.69 40.67 -4.53
C LEU A 457 -6.57 39.48 -5.51
N TYR A 458 -7.18 39.64 -6.69
CA TYR A 458 -7.24 38.69 -7.80
C TYR A 458 -6.88 39.39 -9.12
N ALA A 459 -5.95 38.85 -9.90
CA ALA A 459 -5.65 39.33 -11.24
C ALA A 459 -6.63 38.72 -12.25
N ALA A 460 -7.18 39.52 -13.16
CA ALA A 460 -7.95 39.00 -14.28
C ALA A 460 -7.03 38.33 -15.34
N PRO A 461 -7.52 37.33 -16.09
CA PRO A 461 -6.75 36.70 -17.17
C PRO A 461 -6.36 37.71 -18.26
N GLY A 462 -5.07 37.79 -18.59
CA GLY A 462 -4.53 38.69 -19.61
C GLY A 462 -4.44 40.17 -19.22
N GLU A 463 -4.77 40.54 -17.98
CA GLU A 463 -4.74 41.93 -17.53
C GLU A 463 -3.49 42.25 -16.68
N ILE A 464 -3.03 43.50 -16.76
CA ILE A 464 -1.81 43.97 -16.11
C ILE A 464 -2.11 44.39 -14.66
N VAL A 465 -1.49 43.69 -13.72
CA VAL A 465 -1.32 44.16 -12.35
C VAL A 465 0.01 44.90 -12.25
N THR A 466 -0.03 46.11 -11.69
CA THR A 466 1.17 46.87 -11.34
C THR A 466 1.38 46.79 -9.83
N VAL A 467 2.62 46.55 -9.42
CA VAL A 467 3.05 46.51 -8.00
C VAL A 467 4.13 47.55 -7.81
N GLU A 468 3.94 48.41 -6.81
CA GLU A 468 4.87 49.47 -6.43
C GLU A 468 5.40 49.20 -5.02
N ILE A 469 6.72 49.30 -4.85
CA ILE A 469 7.41 49.09 -3.58
C ILE A 469 8.39 50.24 -3.28
N PRO A 470 8.67 50.52 -1.98
CA PRO A 470 9.70 51.47 -1.59
C PRO A 470 11.04 51.19 -2.30
N PRO A 471 11.73 52.20 -2.86
CA PRO A 471 12.99 51.99 -3.61
C PRO A 471 14.10 51.27 -2.82
N VAL A 472 14.09 51.35 -1.49
CA VAL A 472 15.02 50.63 -0.59
C VAL A 472 14.80 49.11 -0.56
N LEU A 473 13.65 48.63 -1.09
CA LEU A 473 13.28 47.21 -1.15
C LEU A 473 13.48 46.57 -2.54
N VAL A 474 13.96 47.34 -3.52
CA VAL A 474 14.37 46.84 -4.83
C VAL A 474 15.52 45.85 -4.69
N ASP A 475 15.47 44.75 -5.45
CA ASP A 475 16.46 43.66 -5.47
C ASP A 475 16.67 42.94 -4.11
N ARG A 476 15.78 43.13 -3.13
CA ARG A 476 15.79 42.42 -1.82
C ARG A 476 15.12 41.03 -1.88
N ASP A 477 15.18 40.37 -3.04
CA ASP A 477 14.48 39.10 -3.39
C ASP A 477 12.99 39.04 -2.99
N LEU A 478 12.32 40.21 -3.01
CA LEU A 478 10.86 40.27 -3.02
C LEU A 478 10.35 39.85 -4.40
N GLN A 479 9.23 39.12 -4.45
CA GLN A 479 8.63 38.67 -5.71
C GLN A 479 7.11 38.87 -5.70
N ILE A 480 6.51 39.12 -6.86
CA ILE A 480 5.05 39.09 -7.04
C ILE A 480 4.63 37.73 -7.61
N GLN A 481 3.57 37.14 -7.03
CA GLN A 481 2.94 35.92 -7.50
C GLN A 481 1.49 36.18 -7.93
N ILE A 482 1.08 35.56 -9.04
CA ILE A 482 -0.31 35.45 -9.46
C ILE A 482 -0.68 33.96 -9.57
N GLY A 483 -1.76 33.58 -8.90
CA GLY A 483 -2.24 32.20 -8.76
C GLY A 483 -1.74 31.52 -7.49
N VAL A 484 -2.30 30.33 -7.21
CA VAL A 484 -1.91 29.49 -6.06
C VAL A 484 -1.63 28.03 -6.44
N HIS A 485 -2.15 27.54 -7.58
CA HIS A 485 -2.01 26.16 -8.03
C HIS A 485 -0.59 25.88 -8.53
N VAL A 486 0.25 25.28 -7.67
CA VAL A 486 1.67 25.07 -7.96
C VAL A 486 1.98 23.85 -8.84
N ASP A 487 1.02 22.93 -9.04
CA ASP A 487 1.28 21.66 -9.75
C ASP A 487 1.45 21.85 -11.28
N THR A 488 2.46 21.18 -11.82
CA THR A 488 2.85 21.25 -13.25
C THR A 488 2.17 20.19 -14.12
N LEU A 489 1.36 19.29 -13.53
CA LEU A 489 0.69 18.14 -14.17
C LEU A 489 1.64 17.21 -14.95
N GLY A 490 2.88 17.09 -14.48
CA GLY A 490 3.96 16.32 -15.10
C GLY A 490 3.58 14.85 -15.32
N ARG A 491 3.00 14.22 -14.29
CA ARG A 491 2.74 12.77 -14.24
C ARG A 491 1.50 12.29 -15.03
N PRO A 492 0.26 12.79 -14.82
CA PRO A 492 -0.95 12.07 -15.23
C PRO A 492 -1.09 11.89 -16.74
N ASP A 493 -1.51 10.71 -17.22
CA ASP A 493 -1.64 10.41 -18.65
C ASP A 493 -2.72 11.25 -19.37
N VAL A 494 -3.74 11.71 -18.62
CA VAL A 494 -4.81 12.61 -19.11
C VAL A 494 -4.81 13.87 -18.25
N ILE A 495 -4.67 15.04 -18.88
CA ILE A 495 -4.60 16.36 -18.24
C ILE A 495 -5.99 17.04 -18.23
N ARG A 496 -6.38 17.64 -17.09
CA ARG A 496 -7.72 18.26 -16.87
C ARG A 496 -7.76 19.79 -16.88
N ARG A 497 -6.61 20.45 -16.80
CA ARG A 497 -6.43 21.92 -16.92
C ARG A 497 -5.11 22.19 -17.62
N VAL A 498 -4.90 23.42 -18.08
CA VAL A 498 -3.61 23.82 -18.66
C VAL A 498 -2.49 23.61 -17.61
N PRO A 499 -1.32 23.05 -17.99
CA PRO A 499 -0.16 22.93 -17.09
C PRO A 499 0.34 24.29 -16.61
N GLU A 500 1.00 24.34 -15.45
CA GLU A 500 1.89 25.46 -15.07
C GLU A 500 1.25 26.88 -15.13
N ILE A 501 0.03 27.04 -14.61
CA ILE A 501 -0.74 28.30 -14.61
C ILE A 501 -0.27 29.37 -13.61
N LEU A 502 0.78 29.10 -12.83
CA LEU A 502 1.33 30.01 -11.83
C LEU A 502 2.33 31.00 -12.46
N VAL A 503 2.19 32.28 -12.16
CA VAL A 503 3.17 33.32 -12.53
C VAL A 503 3.90 33.81 -11.29
N ARG A 504 5.23 33.95 -11.39
CA ARG A 504 6.09 34.67 -10.44
C ARG A 504 7.02 35.61 -11.21
N LYS A 505 7.29 36.80 -10.67
CA LYS A 505 8.30 37.76 -11.16
C LYS A 505 9.00 38.41 -9.95
N PRO A 506 10.33 38.56 -9.95
CA PRO A 506 11.02 39.33 -8.90
C PRO A 506 10.69 40.83 -9.03
N LEU A 507 10.77 41.56 -7.92
CA LEU A 507 10.54 43.01 -7.85
C LEU A 507 11.87 43.76 -7.99
N THR A 508 12.48 43.67 -9.17
CA THR A 508 13.79 44.29 -9.51
C THR A 508 13.66 45.77 -9.91
N GLY A 509 12.67 46.46 -9.35
CA GLY A 509 12.36 47.85 -9.66
C GLY A 509 11.20 48.36 -8.81
N ALA A 510 11.23 49.65 -8.46
CA ALA A 510 10.25 50.27 -7.57
C ALA A 510 8.81 50.21 -8.12
N VAL A 511 8.66 50.04 -9.44
CA VAL A 511 7.39 49.74 -10.12
C VAL A 511 7.61 48.50 -10.99
N THR A 512 6.83 47.44 -10.77
CA THR A 512 6.87 46.20 -11.54
C THR A 512 5.50 45.92 -12.17
N ARG A 513 5.46 45.66 -13.48
CA ARG A 513 4.25 45.28 -14.23
C ARG A 513 4.24 43.78 -14.48
N VAL A 514 3.13 43.11 -14.21
CA VAL A 514 2.97 41.66 -14.40
C VAL A 514 1.55 41.33 -14.86
N ALA A 515 1.41 40.37 -15.76
CA ALA A 515 0.14 39.82 -16.20
C ALA A 515 0.17 38.28 -16.09
N SER A 516 -1.01 37.66 -16.01
CA SER A 516 -1.17 36.20 -16.04
C SER A 516 -2.22 35.82 -17.07
N ALA A 517 -1.87 34.97 -18.02
CA ALA A 517 -2.81 34.47 -19.03
C ALA A 517 -4.00 33.70 -18.43
N PHE A 518 -3.91 33.27 -17.16
CA PHE A 518 -4.93 32.51 -16.45
C PHE A 518 -5.58 33.29 -15.29
N GLY A 519 -5.11 34.50 -14.99
CA GLY A 519 -5.46 35.25 -13.78
C GLY A 519 -4.99 34.54 -12.51
N GLY A 520 -5.60 34.89 -11.37
CA GLY A 520 -5.40 34.21 -10.08
C GLY A 520 -5.25 35.15 -8.88
N LEU A 521 -5.29 34.59 -7.66
CA LEU A 521 -5.01 35.34 -6.43
C LEU A 521 -3.60 35.96 -6.45
N VAL A 522 -3.49 37.19 -5.92
CA VAL A 522 -2.24 37.96 -5.89
C VAL A 522 -1.56 37.85 -4.53
N ALA A 523 -0.26 37.56 -4.50
CA ALA A 523 0.53 37.47 -3.27
C ALA A 523 1.92 38.09 -3.44
N VAL A 524 2.39 38.82 -2.43
CA VAL A 524 3.79 39.25 -2.34
C VAL A 524 4.58 38.17 -1.61
N LEU A 525 5.66 37.72 -2.22
CA LEU A 525 6.58 36.73 -1.69
C LEU A 525 7.74 37.45 -1.01
N VAL A 526 7.95 37.17 0.28
CA VAL A 526 9.06 37.69 1.08
C VAL A 526 10.07 36.55 1.29
N PRO A 527 11.39 36.74 1.06
CA PRO A 527 12.38 35.66 1.15
C PRO A 527 12.47 35.06 2.56
N PRO A 528 13.10 33.89 2.75
CA PRO A 528 13.49 33.41 4.08
C PRO A 528 14.55 34.33 4.74
N ASP A 529 14.78 34.17 6.05
CA ASP A 529 15.75 34.96 6.84
C ASP A 529 15.56 36.49 6.77
N SER A 530 14.36 36.93 6.39
CA SER A 530 14.11 38.33 6.06
C SER A 530 13.85 39.15 7.32
N SER A 531 14.46 40.34 7.32
CA SER A 531 14.41 41.33 8.41
C SER A 531 14.12 42.73 7.85
N LEU A 532 13.30 42.80 6.79
CA LEU A 532 12.99 44.04 6.07
C LEU A 532 12.01 44.95 6.81
N GLY A 533 11.48 44.53 7.97
CA GLY A 533 10.50 45.29 8.74
C GLY A 533 9.10 45.27 8.11
N GLY A 534 8.21 46.11 8.63
CA GLY A 534 6.92 46.38 7.99
C GLY A 534 7.10 47.39 6.85
N PHE A 535 6.47 47.15 5.70
CA PHE A 535 6.54 48.04 4.54
C PHE A 535 5.19 48.15 3.82
N GLU A 536 4.95 49.24 3.12
CA GLU A 536 3.77 49.39 2.26
C GLU A 536 4.08 48.95 0.83
N ALA A 537 3.11 48.32 0.18
CA ALA A 537 3.15 48.05 -1.27
C ALA A 537 1.82 48.47 -1.90
N THR A 538 1.87 49.20 -3.01
CA THR A 538 0.66 49.59 -3.77
C THR A 538 0.44 48.63 -4.91
N ILE A 539 -0.77 48.07 -5.00
CA ILE A 539 -1.18 47.14 -6.06
C ILE A 539 -2.33 47.77 -6.84
N SER A 540 -2.13 47.89 -8.15
CA SER A 540 -3.01 48.60 -9.08
C SER A 540 -3.41 47.69 -10.25
N GLY A 541 -4.68 47.77 -10.68
CA GLY A 541 -5.19 46.95 -11.79
C GLY A 541 -5.68 45.55 -11.37
N ALA A 542 -5.82 45.28 -10.07
CA ALA A 542 -6.35 44.01 -9.56
C ALA A 542 -7.82 44.13 -9.10
N ILE A 543 -8.47 42.99 -8.88
CA ILE A 543 -9.87 42.84 -8.46
C ILE A 543 -9.91 42.42 -6.98
N GLU A 544 -10.96 42.75 -6.22
CA GLU A 544 -11.13 42.22 -4.86
C GLU A 544 -11.47 40.72 -4.85
N ALA A 545 -10.72 39.94 -4.08
CA ALA A 545 -10.97 38.53 -3.83
C ALA A 545 -11.77 38.32 -2.53
N PRO A 546 -12.61 37.27 -2.42
CA PRO A 546 -13.26 36.93 -1.15
C PRO A 546 -12.23 36.40 -0.15
N PHE A 547 -12.09 37.04 1.01
CA PHE A 547 -11.21 36.54 2.08
C PHE A 547 -11.74 36.76 3.49
N TYR A 548 -11.31 35.90 4.42
CA TYR A 548 -11.52 36.02 5.86
C TYR A 548 -10.24 35.69 6.62
N VAL A 549 -9.83 36.56 7.55
CA VAL A 549 -8.72 36.31 8.47
C VAL A 549 -9.26 36.30 9.90
N HIS A 550 -9.07 35.19 10.61
CA HIS A 550 -9.54 35.01 11.99
C HIS A 550 -8.96 36.11 12.90
N GLY A 551 -9.80 36.65 13.78
CA GLY A 551 -9.44 37.77 14.65
C GLY A 551 -9.25 39.13 13.95
N LYS A 552 -9.36 39.23 12.62
CA LYS A 552 -9.16 40.50 11.87
C LYS A 552 -10.35 40.90 10.99
N THR A 553 -10.96 39.97 10.27
CA THR A 553 -12.17 40.24 9.46
C THR A 553 -13.42 40.17 10.35
N ALA A 554 -14.28 41.18 10.31
CA ALA A 554 -15.51 41.14 11.11
C ALA A 554 -16.53 40.15 10.50
N LEU A 555 -17.18 39.33 11.34
CA LEU A 555 -18.15 38.33 10.85
C LEU A 555 -19.31 38.96 10.06
N THR A 556 -19.79 40.13 10.49
CA THR A 556 -20.82 40.91 9.80
C THR A 556 -20.36 41.49 8.46
N GLU A 557 -19.07 41.78 8.31
CA GLU A 557 -18.45 42.23 7.06
C GLU A 557 -18.32 41.03 6.09
N TRP A 558 -17.89 39.88 6.60
CA TRP A 558 -17.84 38.63 5.85
C TRP A 558 -19.19 38.22 5.26
N GLN A 559 -20.22 38.14 6.12
CA GLN A 559 -21.57 37.70 5.73
C GLN A 559 -22.26 38.65 4.75
N ARG A 560 -21.96 39.97 4.80
CA ARG A 560 -22.64 40.99 3.99
C ARG A 560 -21.93 41.32 2.68
N THR A 561 -20.60 41.33 2.64
CA THR A 561 -19.84 41.78 1.46
C THR A 561 -18.72 40.83 1.05
N ARG A 562 -17.73 40.58 1.92
CA ARG A 562 -16.46 39.94 1.51
C ARG A 562 -16.65 38.56 0.87
N ARG A 563 -17.55 37.71 1.38
CA ARG A 563 -17.77 36.36 0.82
C ARG A 563 -18.32 36.35 -0.61
N HIS A 564 -18.86 37.48 -1.08
CA HIS A 564 -19.44 37.63 -2.42
C HIS A 564 -18.53 38.42 -3.39
N ALA A 565 -17.35 38.86 -2.93
CA ALA A 565 -16.38 39.63 -3.71
C ALA A 565 -16.02 38.97 -5.06
N PRO A 566 -15.72 39.75 -6.11
CA PRO A 566 -15.75 39.28 -7.50
C PRO A 566 -14.63 38.32 -7.94
N GLY A 567 -13.47 38.26 -7.29
CA GLY A 567 -12.37 37.35 -7.66
C GLY A 567 -12.77 35.86 -7.62
N ALA A 568 -12.36 35.07 -8.61
CA ALA A 568 -12.84 33.68 -8.80
C ALA A 568 -12.44 32.72 -7.67
N TRP A 569 -11.32 33.02 -7.00
CA TRP A 569 -10.79 32.30 -5.85
C TRP A 569 -10.57 33.25 -4.68
N GLY A 570 -10.62 32.68 -3.49
CA GLY A 570 -10.41 33.37 -2.22
C GLY A 570 -9.66 32.51 -1.21
N TYR A 571 -9.61 32.98 0.04
CA TYR A 571 -8.99 32.24 1.13
C TYR A 571 -9.61 32.50 2.50
N VAL A 572 -9.51 31.50 3.37
CA VAL A 572 -9.78 31.62 4.81
C VAL A 572 -8.48 31.33 5.57
N ALA A 573 -8.17 32.12 6.59
CA ALA A 573 -6.90 32.02 7.32
C ALA A 573 -7.06 32.19 8.84
N CYS A 574 -6.18 31.50 9.58
CA CYS A 574 -5.78 31.83 10.95
C CYS A 574 -4.24 32.03 10.98
N PRO A 575 -3.61 32.36 12.13
CA PRO A 575 -2.15 32.51 12.21
C PRO A 575 -1.37 31.24 11.84
N GLY A 576 -1.97 30.06 12.03
CA GLY A 576 -1.34 28.76 11.80
C GLY A 576 -1.49 28.19 10.38
N ILE A 577 -2.53 28.56 9.63
CA ILE A 577 -2.82 27.98 8.30
C ILE A 577 -3.71 28.88 7.42
N ILE A 578 -3.49 28.81 6.10
CA ILE A 578 -4.33 29.44 5.06
C ILE A 578 -4.89 28.35 4.12
N PHE A 579 -6.21 28.36 3.91
CA PHE A 579 -6.90 27.51 2.94
C PHE A 579 -7.39 28.32 1.74
N PHE A 580 -7.03 27.88 0.53
CA PHE A 580 -7.51 28.46 -0.71
C PHE A 580 -8.79 27.75 -1.18
N VAL A 581 -9.83 28.52 -1.51
CA VAL A 581 -11.18 28.00 -1.76
C VAL A 581 -11.86 28.78 -2.89
N SER A 582 -12.73 28.12 -3.66
CA SER A 582 -13.47 28.76 -4.75
C SER A 582 -14.42 29.85 -4.24
N ARG A 583 -14.68 30.89 -5.05
CA ARG A 583 -15.70 31.91 -4.75
C ARG A 583 -17.09 31.30 -4.53
N ALA A 584 -17.42 30.24 -5.25
CA ALA A 584 -18.72 29.57 -5.15
C ALA A 584 -18.90 28.89 -3.78
N ASP A 585 -17.88 28.19 -3.29
CA ASP A 585 -17.91 27.55 -1.97
C ASP A 585 -17.86 28.59 -0.84
N LEU A 586 -16.98 29.61 -0.94
CA LEU A 586 -16.88 30.70 0.04
C LEU A 586 -18.17 31.50 0.16
N GLY A 587 -18.89 31.73 -0.95
CA GLY A 587 -20.20 32.36 -0.94
C GLY A 587 -21.27 31.61 -0.14
N THR A 588 -21.06 30.31 0.14
CA THR A 588 -21.93 29.48 0.99
C THR A 588 -21.47 29.36 2.45
N LEU A 589 -20.27 29.85 2.79
CA LEU A 589 -19.72 29.77 4.13
C LEU A 589 -20.24 30.93 5.00
N ASP A 590 -21.10 30.62 5.98
CA ASP A 590 -21.66 31.65 6.87
C ASP A 590 -20.83 31.90 8.14
N ARG A 591 -20.22 30.85 8.71
CA ARG A 591 -19.48 30.88 9.99
C ARG A 591 -18.00 30.51 9.82
N PRO A 592 -17.19 31.31 9.10
CA PRO A 592 -15.76 31.06 8.95
C PRO A 592 -15.01 31.20 10.28
N ASP A 593 -15.60 31.87 11.27
CA ASP A 593 -15.05 31.99 12.62
C ASP A 593 -15.02 30.64 13.35
N HIS A 594 -16.07 29.81 13.21
CA HIS A 594 -16.06 28.44 13.73
C HIS A 594 -15.06 27.55 12.99
N VAL A 595 -15.02 27.63 11.65
CA VAL A 595 -14.11 26.85 10.81
C VAL A 595 -12.65 27.20 11.11
N MET A 596 -12.29 28.47 11.23
CA MET A 596 -10.91 28.87 11.52
C MET A 596 -10.49 28.59 12.96
N ARG A 597 -11.39 28.70 13.96
CA ARG A 597 -11.08 28.28 15.35
C ARG A 597 -10.74 26.78 15.44
N HIS A 598 -11.47 25.95 14.69
CA HIS A 598 -11.16 24.52 14.57
C HIS A 598 -9.74 24.28 14.05
N TRP A 599 -9.38 24.95 12.97
CA TRP A 599 -8.07 24.77 12.32
C TRP A 599 -6.91 25.41 13.09
N GLU A 600 -7.15 26.52 13.79
CA GLU A 600 -6.22 27.11 14.76
C GLU A 600 -5.92 26.10 15.89
N THR A 601 -6.97 25.54 16.52
CA THR A 601 -6.84 24.49 17.54
C THR A 601 -6.15 23.23 16.99
N THR A 602 -6.40 22.87 15.73
CA THR A 602 -5.74 21.73 15.05
C THR A 602 -4.24 21.96 14.92
N ILE A 603 -3.82 23.14 14.46
CA ILE A 603 -2.40 23.48 14.33
C ILE A 603 -1.73 23.60 15.71
N ASP A 604 -2.38 24.20 16.71
CA ASP A 604 -1.82 24.27 18.08
C ASP A 604 -1.57 22.90 18.71
N LEU A 605 -2.45 21.92 18.44
CA LEU A 605 -2.30 20.54 18.88
C LEU A 605 -1.16 19.82 18.15
N MET A 606 -1.03 20.02 16.84
CA MET A 606 0.07 19.43 16.06
C MET A 606 1.42 20.06 16.42
N ASP A 607 1.48 21.39 16.60
CA ASP A 607 2.64 22.12 17.12
C ASP A 607 3.02 21.63 18.54
N ARG A 608 2.05 21.23 19.38
CA ARG A 608 2.34 20.62 20.70
C ARG A 608 2.93 19.22 20.58
N LEU A 609 2.34 18.33 19.78
CA LEU A 609 2.88 16.98 19.56
C LEU A 609 4.29 17.00 18.94
N ALA A 610 4.57 18.02 18.14
CA ALA A 610 5.89 18.33 17.58
C ALA A 610 6.89 18.91 18.60
N GLY A 611 6.43 19.46 19.72
CA GLY A 611 7.25 20.28 20.62
C GLY A 611 7.62 21.66 20.07
N MET A 612 6.91 22.12 19.03
CA MET A 612 7.01 23.43 18.38
C MET A 612 6.02 24.47 18.95
N HIS A 613 5.22 24.13 19.96
CA HIS A 613 4.18 25.01 20.50
C HIS A 613 4.73 26.39 20.92
N GLY A 614 4.07 27.46 20.45
CA GLY A 614 4.52 28.84 20.63
C GLY A 614 5.72 29.27 19.76
N GLN A 615 6.34 28.36 18.99
CA GLN A 615 7.46 28.67 18.10
C GLN A 615 7.06 28.93 16.64
N ARG A 616 5.81 28.65 16.25
CA ARG A 616 5.35 28.84 14.86
C ARG A 616 5.47 30.30 14.40
N ARG A 617 6.33 30.55 13.41
CA ARG A 617 6.59 31.90 12.86
C ARG A 617 5.92 32.17 11.51
N ARG A 618 5.34 31.16 10.84
CA ARG A 618 4.51 31.33 9.63
C ARG A 618 3.38 30.29 9.53
N PRO A 619 2.25 30.61 8.86
CA PRO A 619 1.21 29.64 8.58
C PRO A 619 1.66 28.61 7.54
N GLU A 620 1.06 27.42 7.55
CA GLU A 620 1.08 26.51 6.40
C GLU A 620 0.05 26.94 5.33
N LEU A 621 0.17 26.38 4.13
CA LEU A 621 -0.68 26.72 2.98
C LEU A 621 -1.31 25.46 2.37
N ALA A 622 -2.64 25.45 2.26
CA ALA A 622 -3.44 24.37 1.70
C ALA A 622 -4.02 24.75 0.32
N VAL A 623 -3.48 24.16 -0.74
CA VAL A 623 -3.89 24.45 -2.13
C VAL A 623 -4.66 23.27 -2.73
N PRO A 624 -5.96 23.41 -3.05
CA PRO A 624 -6.68 22.39 -3.80
C PRO A 624 -6.45 22.57 -5.32
N ASP A 625 -6.59 21.48 -6.06
CA ASP A 625 -6.49 21.46 -7.51
C ASP A 625 -7.49 20.48 -8.14
N ILE A 626 -7.93 20.75 -9.38
CA ILE A 626 -8.79 19.85 -10.17
C ILE A 626 -8.07 18.54 -10.54
N GLN A 627 -6.74 18.58 -10.49
CA GLN A 627 -5.83 17.47 -10.69
C GLN A 627 -4.47 17.78 -10.07
N ILE A 628 -3.80 16.74 -9.56
CA ILE A 628 -2.42 16.81 -9.10
C ILE A 628 -1.56 15.74 -9.78
N SER A 629 -0.24 15.85 -9.64
CA SER A 629 0.71 14.88 -10.21
C SER A 629 1.00 13.67 -9.31
N TYR A 630 0.81 13.77 -7.99
CA TYR A 630 1.24 12.76 -7.01
C TYR A 630 0.07 12.39 -6.09
N GLY A 631 -0.19 11.09 -5.88
CA GLY A 631 -1.12 10.61 -4.85
C GLY A 631 -2.57 11.11 -4.97
N GLY A 632 -3.25 11.20 -3.82
CA GLY A 632 -4.50 11.95 -3.63
C GLY A 632 -4.26 13.38 -3.14
N ALA A 633 -3.13 13.58 -2.47
CA ALA A 633 -2.52 14.86 -2.12
C ALA A 633 -0.97 14.68 -2.04
N TYR A 634 -0.24 15.75 -1.76
CA TYR A 634 1.15 15.68 -1.32
C TYR A 634 1.57 16.87 -0.45
N ALA A 635 2.39 16.56 0.55
CA ALA A 635 2.95 17.52 1.49
C ALA A 635 4.00 18.46 0.88
N GLY A 636 4.07 19.66 1.43
CA GLY A 636 5.02 20.70 1.02
C GLY A 636 4.65 22.06 1.58
N TYR A 637 5.24 23.11 1.00
CA TYR A 637 4.80 24.48 1.20
C TYR A 637 4.58 25.13 -0.18
N PRO A 638 3.32 25.25 -0.65
CA PRO A 638 2.10 24.69 -0.06
C PRO A 638 2.06 23.16 -0.07
N TYR A 639 1.19 22.56 0.75
CA TYR A 639 0.70 21.19 0.50
C TYR A 639 -0.47 21.26 -0.49
N VAL A 640 -0.63 20.23 -1.32
CA VAL A 640 -1.50 20.28 -2.49
C VAL A 640 -2.45 19.09 -2.53
N THR A 641 -3.75 19.33 -2.70
CA THR A 641 -4.80 18.29 -2.65
C THR A 641 -5.50 18.11 -4.00
N GLY A 642 -5.78 16.86 -4.38
CA GLY A 642 -6.60 16.52 -5.55
C GLY A 642 -8.10 16.53 -5.26
N TRP A 643 -8.50 16.83 -4.02
CA TRP A 643 -9.87 17.08 -3.60
C TRP A 643 -10.18 18.58 -3.51
N SER A 644 -11.47 18.93 -3.65
CA SER A 644 -11.94 20.31 -3.61
C SER A 644 -11.70 20.97 -2.26
N GLY A 645 -11.30 22.25 -2.25
CA GLY A 645 -11.14 23.05 -1.03
C GLY A 645 -12.43 23.24 -0.21
N ARG A 646 -13.58 22.81 -0.73
CA ARG A 646 -14.83 22.64 0.04
C ARG A 646 -14.65 21.68 1.23
N THR A 647 -13.73 20.70 1.17
CA THR A 647 -13.48 19.78 2.30
C THR A 647 -12.94 20.52 3.52
N PHE A 648 -11.99 21.44 3.32
CA PHE A 648 -11.36 22.22 4.40
C PHE A 648 -12.37 23.02 5.23
N ILE A 649 -13.44 23.50 4.58
CA ILE A 649 -14.50 24.30 5.20
C ILE A 649 -15.79 23.49 5.47
N SER A 650 -15.76 22.16 5.30
CA SER A 650 -16.98 21.35 5.37
C SER A 650 -17.44 21.13 6.83
N PRO A 651 -18.75 21.20 7.14
CA PRO A 651 -19.25 20.89 8.48
C PRO A 651 -18.87 19.50 8.98
N ASN A 652 -18.72 18.52 8.08
CA ASN A 652 -18.27 17.18 8.42
C ASN A 652 -16.82 17.17 8.94
N THR A 653 -15.92 17.93 8.30
CA THR A 653 -14.51 18.04 8.73
C THR A 653 -14.39 18.64 10.13
N ILE A 654 -15.26 19.60 10.46
CA ILE A 654 -15.29 20.25 11.78
C ILE A 654 -15.92 19.34 12.86
N ALA A 655 -16.91 18.51 12.50
CA ALA A 655 -17.62 17.65 13.46
C ALA A 655 -17.03 16.23 13.63
N ASN A 656 -16.34 15.69 12.62
CA ASN A 656 -15.86 14.31 12.58
C ASN A 656 -14.36 14.18 12.31
N GLY A 657 -13.68 15.28 11.95
CA GLY A 657 -12.29 15.30 11.53
C GLY A 657 -12.09 14.97 10.05
N SER A 658 -10.85 15.12 9.58
CA SER A 658 -10.41 14.68 8.25
C SER A 658 -9.02 14.08 8.35
N TRP A 659 -8.95 12.74 8.31
CA TRP A 659 -7.68 12.01 8.40
C TRP A 659 -6.70 12.47 7.30
N GLY A 660 -7.16 12.59 6.05
CA GLY A 660 -6.30 12.96 4.93
C GLY A 660 -5.69 14.36 5.07
N ASP A 661 -6.49 15.37 5.45
CA ASP A 661 -5.97 16.73 5.64
C ASP A 661 -4.99 16.80 6.83
N TYR A 662 -5.27 16.09 7.94
CA TYR A 662 -4.39 16.03 9.11
C TYR A 662 -3.10 15.22 8.86
N HIS A 663 -3.15 14.18 8.01
CA HIS A 663 -2.02 13.36 7.61
C HIS A 663 -1.06 14.14 6.70
N GLU A 664 -1.57 14.80 5.66
CA GLU A 664 -0.76 15.66 4.77
C GLU A 664 -0.14 16.84 5.51
N LEU A 665 -0.86 17.42 6.49
CA LEU A 665 -0.29 18.40 7.42
C LEU A 665 0.77 17.76 8.35
N GLY A 666 0.59 16.52 8.79
CA GLY A 666 1.54 15.80 9.64
C GLY A 666 2.94 15.65 9.00
N HIS A 667 3.00 15.41 7.69
CA HIS A 667 4.27 15.35 6.95
C HIS A 667 5.06 16.68 7.02
N THR A 668 4.39 17.82 7.19
CA THR A 668 5.07 19.13 7.34
C THR A 668 5.96 19.15 8.59
N TYR A 669 5.53 18.49 9.67
CA TYR A 669 6.29 18.35 10.91
C TYR A 669 7.43 17.32 10.77
N GLN A 670 7.20 16.21 10.09
CA GLN A 670 8.27 15.23 9.80
C GLN A 670 9.46 15.86 9.05
N ALA A 671 9.20 16.83 8.16
CA ALA A 671 10.25 17.60 7.50
C ALA A 671 10.99 18.55 8.46
N ALA A 672 10.27 19.16 9.41
CA ALA A 672 10.80 20.11 10.40
C ALA A 672 11.76 19.48 11.42
N HIS A 673 11.46 18.26 11.89
CA HIS A 673 12.28 17.55 12.88
C HIS A 673 13.38 16.71 12.21
N LEU A 674 14.55 17.30 11.95
CA LEU A 674 15.75 16.58 11.49
C LEU A 674 15.67 15.94 10.09
N GLY A 675 15.12 16.68 9.11
CA GLY A 675 15.23 16.33 7.69
C GLY A 675 14.64 14.96 7.36
N ASN A 676 13.32 14.83 7.56
CA ASN A 676 12.59 13.56 7.72
C ASN A 676 12.93 12.89 9.06
N PHE A 677 12.20 13.25 10.12
CA PHE A 677 12.01 12.32 11.23
C PHE A 677 11.29 11.09 10.70
N LYS A 678 12.02 9.99 10.64
CA LYS A 678 11.50 8.64 10.43
C LYS A 678 12.08 7.80 11.56
N PHE A 679 11.21 7.27 12.41
CA PHE A 679 11.51 6.22 13.36
C PHE A 679 11.18 4.85 12.75
N VAL A 680 10.12 4.78 11.92
CA VAL A 680 9.89 3.69 10.99
C VAL A 680 9.91 4.21 9.57
N ASN A 681 8.86 4.93 9.17
CA ASN A 681 8.72 5.46 7.82
C ASN A 681 7.75 6.65 7.83
N GLY A 682 7.88 7.53 6.83
CA GLY A 682 7.07 8.73 6.66
C GLY A 682 5.57 8.42 6.79
N GLU A 683 5.10 7.48 5.96
CA GLU A 683 3.71 7.02 5.86
C GLU A 683 3.15 6.29 7.11
N VAL A 684 3.97 6.03 8.13
CA VAL A 684 3.57 5.39 9.39
C VAL A 684 3.59 6.44 10.50
N ASP A 685 4.76 7.02 10.77
CA ASP A 685 5.02 7.93 11.90
C ASP A 685 4.21 9.23 11.77
N VAL A 686 3.82 9.61 10.55
CA VAL A 686 2.95 10.76 10.27
C VAL A 686 1.59 10.63 10.96
N ASN A 687 1.12 9.40 11.19
CA ASN A 687 -0.23 9.18 11.69
C ASN A 687 -0.39 9.52 13.18
N TRP A 688 0.70 9.76 13.91
CA TRP A 688 0.62 10.33 15.25
C TRP A 688 -0.21 11.62 15.27
N TYR A 689 -0.05 12.49 14.27
CA TYR A 689 -0.76 13.78 14.20
C TYR A 689 -2.29 13.65 14.00
N PRO A 690 -2.83 12.95 12.99
CA PRO A 690 -4.27 12.71 12.88
C PRO A 690 -4.83 11.93 14.08
N PHE A 691 -4.10 10.99 14.68
CA PHE A 691 -4.58 10.28 15.87
C PHE A 691 -4.69 11.23 17.07
N TYR A 692 -3.68 12.05 17.33
CA TYR A 692 -3.66 13.04 18.41
C TYR A 692 -4.77 14.09 18.26
N VAL A 693 -4.97 14.63 17.06
CA VAL A 693 -6.05 15.59 16.78
C VAL A 693 -7.43 14.92 16.92
N CYS A 694 -7.63 13.71 16.40
CA CYS A 694 -8.89 12.99 16.56
C CYS A 694 -9.20 12.66 18.04
N GLU A 695 -8.19 12.36 18.84
CA GLU A 695 -8.35 12.12 20.28
C GLU A 695 -8.62 13.40 21.07
N LYS A 696 -7.75 14.41 20.96
CA LYS A 696 -7.78 15.62 21.80
C LYS A 696 -8.82 16.66 21.33
N LEU A 697 -9.22 16.68 20.06
CA LEU A 697 -10.20 17.65 19.50
C LEU A 697 -11.55 17.04 19.13
N HIS A 698 -11.59 15.80 18.63
CA HIS A 698 -12.84 15.12 18.21
C HIS A 698 -13.35 14.07 19.20
N GLY A 699 -12.69 13.87 20.34
CA GLY A 699 -13.12 12.95 21.39
C GLY A 699 -13.04 11.46 21.00
N ARG A 700 -12.10 11.08 20.12
CA ARG A 700 -11.92 9.71 19.61
C ARG A 700 -10.63 9.06 20.14
N PRO A 701 -10.55 8.65 21.43
CA PRO A 701 -9.32 8.17 22.06
C PRO A 701 -8.94 6.72 21.71
N ASP A 702 -9.91 5.94 21.22
CA ASP A 702 -9.73 4.52 20.92
C ASP A 702 -9.52 4.29 19.41
N TRP A 703 -8.29 3.96 19.03
CA TRP A 703 -7.94 3.69 17.65
C TRP A 703 -8.46 2.32 17.18
N ASN A 704 -9.04 1.49 18.08
CA ASN A 704 -9.69 0.23 17.73
C ASN A 704 -11.15 0.36 17.26
N GLN A 705 -11.72 1.56 17.19
CA GLN A 705 -13.11 1.73 16.77
C GLN A 705 -13.30 1.40 15.28
N ARG A 706 -14.20 0.46 14.99
CA ARG A 706 -14.47 -0.03 13.62
C ARG A 706 -15.06 1.05 12.70
N ASP A 707 -15.69 2.06 13.29
CA ASP A 707 -16.37 3.16 12.60
C ASP A 707 -15.45 4.35 12.26
N TRP A 708 -14.13 4.21 12.44
CA TRP A 708 -13.17 5.25 12.05
C TRP A 708 -13.05 5.33 10.52
N PRO A 709 -13.06 6.53 9.90
CA PRO A 709 -13.27 6.69 8.46
C PRO A 709 -12.08 6.30 7.57
N HIS A 710 -11.00 5.72 8.11
CA HIS A 710 -9.86 5.28 7.32
C HIS A 710 -9.36 3.88 7.70
N SER A 711 -9.08 3.05 6.70
CA SER A 711 -8.73 1.64 6.85
C SER A 711 -7.41 1.40 7.61
N THR A 712 -6.54 2.41 7.69
CA THR A 712 -5.23 2.39 8.37
C THR A 712 -5.30 2.09 9.88
N VAL A 713 -6.43 2.33 10.55
CA VAL A 713 -6.60 1.99 11.99
C VAL A 713 -7.42 0.73 12.23
N ASN A 714 -7.94 0.08 11.20
CA ASN A 714 -8.81 -1.10 11.34
C ASN A 714 -8.13 -2.18 12.22
N PRO A 715 -8.78 -2.64 13.32
CA PRO A 715 -8.14 -3.54 14.28
C PRO A 715 -7.68 -4.85 13.64
N GLU A 716 -8.56 -5.47 12.85
CA GLU A 716 -8.31 -6.77 12.20
C GLU A 716 -7.03 -6.73 11.35
N ASN A 717 -6.82 -5.63 10.62
CA ASN A 717 -5.62 -5.40 9.81
C ASN A 717 -4.37 -5.05 10.62
N ARG A 718 -4.50 -4.26 11.69
CA ARG A 718 -3.37 -3.90 12.57
C ARG A 718 -2.85 -5.12 13.33
N ILE A 719 -3.75 -5.84 14.00
CA ILE A 719 -3.48 -7.04 14.79
C ILE A 719 -2.83 -8.13 13.92
N LYS A 720 -3.38 -8.37 12.72
CA LYS A 720 -2.78 -9.28 11.75
C LYS A 720 -1.38 -8.82 11.36
N GLY A 721 -1.21 -7.55 11.03
CA GLY A 721 0.09 -6.98 10.69
C GLY A 721 1.12 -7.10 11.82
N ALA A 722 0.70 -6.94 13.08
CA ALA A 722 1.56 -7.04 14.25
C ALA A 722 2.03 -8.50 14.46
N ALA A 723 1.11 -9.47 14.35
CA ALA A 723 1.43 -10.88 14.40
C ALA A 723 2.41 -11.30 13.27
N GLU A 724 2.21 -10.80 12.05
CA GLU A 724 3.14 -11.05 10.93
C GLU A 724 4.53 -10.42 11.17
N ILE A 725 4.62 -9.22 11.79
CA ILE A 725 5.90 -8.60 12.13
C ILE A 725 6.62 -9.43 13.19
N LEU A 726 5.96 -9.73 14.31
CA LEU A 726 6.57 -10.46 15.43
C LEU A 726 7.02 -11.88 15.01
N ALA A 727 6.27 -12.55 14.14
CA ALA A 727 6.71 -13.80 13.53
C ALA A 727 7.98 -13.62 12.66
N GLY A 728 7.98 -12.60 11.80
CA GLY A 728 9.13 -12.27 10.93
C GLY A 728 10.38 -11.73 11.65
N VAL A 729 10.25 -11.33 12.92
CA VAL A 729 11.39 -11.02 13.79
C VAL A 729 12.03 -12.30 14.32
N GLY A 730 11.23 -13.31 14.67
CA GLY A 730 11.69 -14.59 15.22
C GLY A 730 12.47 -15.45 14.23
N ASP A 731 12.10 -15.45 12.94
CA ASP A 731 12.85 -16.13 11.86
C ASP A 731 13.89 -15.23 11.16
N GLY A 732 13.89 -13.94 11.49
CA GLY A 732 14.78 -12.93 10.90
C GLY A 732 14.41 -12.49 9.48
N SER A 733 13.21 -12.82 8.98
CA SER A 733 12.76 -12.44 7.63
C SER A 733 12.29 -10.98 7.47
N ARG A 734 11.90 -10.30 8.56
CA ARG A 734 11.46 -8.88 8.56
C ARG A 734 12.36 -8.00 9.42
N HIS A 735 12.72 -6.82 8.93
CA HIS A 735 13.61 -5.87 9.61
C HIS A 735 13.09 -4.42 9.43
N TRP A 736 13.23 -3.58 10.45
CA TRP A 736 12.78 -2.17 10.42
C TRP A 736 13.79 -1.29 9.67
N ASP A 737 13.88 -1.46 8.35
CA ASP A 737 14.81 -0.74 7.46
C ASP A 737 14.21 0.54 6.83
N GLY A 738 12.96 0.86 7.19
CA GLY A 738 12.22 2.04 6.74
C GLY A 738 11.69 1.99 5.31
N ARG A 739 11.80 0.86 4.59
CA ARG A 739 11.22 0.65 3.26
C ARG A 739 9.88 -0.11 3.30
N GLU A 740 9.62 -0.86 4.36
CA GLU A 740 8.36 -1.58 4.55
C GLU A 740 7.22 -0.66 5.05
N TRP A 741 5.99 -0.91 4.59
CA TRP A 741 4.76 -0.31 5.12
C TRP A 741 3.85 -1.41 5.64
N HIS A 742 3.86 -1.61 6.96
CA HIS A 742 3.05 -2.63 7.61
C HIS A 742 2.09 -2.04 8.65
N MET A 743 0.82 -2.44 8.54
CA MET A 743 -0.27 -2.05 9.43
C MET A 743 -0.01 -2.39 10.91
N GLY A 744 0.82 -3.38 11.21
CA GLY A 744 1.16 -3.73 12.60
C GLY A 744 2.07 -2.72 13.30
N LEU A 745 2.74 -1.84 12.56
CA LEU A 745 3.65 -0.83 13.12
C LEU A 745 2.89 0.23 13.94
N TYR A 746 1.57 0.35 13.75
CA TYR A 746 0.72 1.18 14.60
C TYR A 746 0.49 0.59 16.00
N ASP A 747 0.55 -0.74 16.16
CA ASP A 747 0.33 -1.40 17.46
C ASP A 747 1.52 -1.17 18.40
N PHE A 748 2.73 -1.09 17.85
CA PHE A 748 3.94 -0.66 18.58
C PHE A 748 3.77 0.73 19.23
N TYR A 749 3.24 1.70 18.47
CA TYR A 749 2.98 3.05 18.98
C TYR A 749 1.76 3.10 19.91
N TRP A 750 0.73 2.31 19.63
CA TRP A 750 -0.47 2.21 20.45
C TRP A 750 -0.17 1.68 21.87
N GLN A 751 0.69 0.67 21.98
CA GLN A 751 1.16 0.13 23.27
C GLN A 751 1.92 1.18 24.08
N LEU A 752 2.87 1.90 23.45
CA LEU A 752 3.60 3.00 24.10
C LEU A 752 2.66 4.13 24.55
N LYS A 753 1.69 4.52 23.69
CA LYS A 753 0.68 5.55 23.99
C LYS A 753 -0.26 5.16 25.13
N ASN A 754 -0.63 3.88 25.24
CA ASN A 754 -1.51 3.42 26.31
C ASN A 754 -0.78 3.26 27.65
N ALA A 755 0.50 2.85 27.63
CA ALA A 755 1.30 2.70 28.86
C ALA A 755 1.78 4.03 29.44
N PHE A 756 2.12 5.01 28.59
CA PHE A 756 2.81 6.25 29.01
C PHE A 756 2.13 7.55 28.55
N GLY A 757 0.95 7.46 27.94
CA GLY A 757 0.19 8.60 27.44
C GLY A 757 0.74 9.20 26.14
N TRP A 758 0.11 10.29 25.70
CA TRP A 758 0.64 11.14 24.62
C TRP A 758 1.79 12.03 25.11
N GLU A 759 1.83 12.24 26.41
CA GLU A 759 2.77 13.08 27.14
C GLU A 759 4.21 12.54 27.01
N LEU A 760 4.38 11.21 26.82
CA LEU A 760 5.63 10.59 26.35
C LEU A 760 6.07 11.14 24.98
N PHE A 761 5.17 11.16 23.99
CA PHE A 761 5.48 11.61 22.63
C PHE A 761 5.75 13.11 22.59
N GLU A 762 4.96 13.92 23.30
CA GLU A 762 5.20 15.37 23.46
C GLU A 762 6.60 15.63 24.08
N ALA A 763 6.96 14.91 25.14
CA ALA A 763 8.25 15.08 25.82
C ALA A 763 9.44 14.63 24.96
N VAL A 764 9.33 13.50 24.25
CA VAL A 764 10.42 13.02 23.38
C VAL A 764 10.55 13.89 22.14
N ASN A 765 9.44 14.23 21.46
CA ASN A 765 9.48 15.06 20.25
C ASN A 765 9.98 16.49 20.56
N GLY A 766 9.62 17.06 21.72
CA GLY A 766 10.20 18.32 22.20
C GLY A 766 11.72 18.26 22.38
N ARG A 767 12.27 17.14 22.87
CA ARG A 767 13.73 16.92 22.94
C ARG A 767 14.36 16.72 21.56
N MET A 768 13.72 15.95 20.67
CA MET A 768 14.15 15.81 19.26
C MET A 768 14.20 17.17 18.55
N TYR A 769 13.18 18.02 18.75
CA TYR A 769 13.10 19.37 18.18
C TYR A 769 14.16 20.31 18.77
N ALA A 770 14.33 20.34 20.09
CA ALA A 770 15.32 21.16 20.77
C ALA A 770 16.76 20.77 20.38
N HIS A 771 17.05 19.46 20.29
CA HIS A 771 18.35 18.97 19.82
C HIS A 771 18.58 19.31 18.34
N ALA A 772 17.53 19.26 17.49
CA ALA A 772 17.66 19.68 16.10
C ALA A 772 18.22 21.10 15.98
N GLN A 773 17.75 22.05 16.80
CA GLN A 773 18.24 23.44 16.80
C GLN A 773 19.77 23.55 17.03
N THR A 774 20.39 22.55 17.64
CA THR A 774 21.83 22.54 17.96
C THR A 774 22.72 21.98 16.84
N LEU A 775 22.15 21.44 15.76
CA LEU A 775 22.91 20.77 14.70
C LEU A 775 23.19 21.70 13.52
N GLU A 776 24.47 21.90 13.20
CA GLU A 776 24.91 22.65 11.99
C GLU A 776 24.39 22.06 10.67
N LYS A 777 24.07 20.76 10.66
CA LYS A 777 23.50 20.04 9.50
C LYS A 777 22.29 19.23 9.97
N PRO A 778 21.07 19.47 9.46
CA PRO A 778 19.85 18.94 10.07
C PRO A 778 19.56 17.45 9.79
N ALA A 779 20.43 16.72 9.10
CA ALA A 779 20.19 15.33 8.69
C ALA A 779 21.08 14.35 9.44
N LEU A 780 20.59 13.86 10.59
CA LEU A 780 21.16 12.70 11.28
C LEU A 780 20.83 11.38 10.53
N PRO A 781 21.69 10.35 10.63
CA PRO A 781 21.36 8.97 10.22
C PRO A 781 20.10 8.41 10.88
N PHE A 782 19.48 7.40 10.25
CA PHE A 782 18.26 6.76 10.75
C PHE A 782 18.48 6.09 12.12
N GLU A 783 19.57 5.32 12.26
CA GLU A 783 19.87 4.62 13.50
C GLU A 783 20.11 5.58 14.67
N ASP A 784 20.80 6.71 14.43
CA ASP A 784 21.03 7.73 15.44
C ASP A 784 19.73 8.41 15.87
N LYS A 785 18.84 8.75 14.93
CA LYS A 785 17.50 9.30 15.25
C LYS A 785 16.66 8.31 16.06
N ARG A 786 16.64 7.03 15.68
CA ARG A 786 15.96 5.94 16.41
C ARG A 786 16.55 5.77 17.81
N ASN A 787 17.87 5.77 17.93
CA ASN A 787 18.61 5.57 19.18
C ASN A 787 18.42 6.77 20.15
N LEU A 788 18.45 8.01 19.66
CA LEU A 788 18.11 9.20 20.45
C LEU A 788 16.65 9.20 20.92
N TRP A 789 15.71 8.82 20.05
CA TRP A 789 14.29 8.71 20.41
C TRP A 789 14.09 7.66 21.52
N LEU A 790 14.67 6.46 21.37
CA LEU A 790 14.65 5.40 22.39
C LEU A 790 15.24 5.89 23.72
N ARG A 791 16.41 6.53 23.69
CA ARG A 791 17.05 7.08 24.91
C ARG A 791 16.08 7.99 25.66
N TRP A 792 15.52 8.98 24.97
CA TRP A 792 14.62 9.94 25.60
C TRP A 792 13.26 9.34 25.96
N ALA A 793 12.80 8.31 25.24
CA ALA A 793 11.61 7.56 25.62
C ALA A 793 11.83 6.75 26.91
N CYS A 794 13.00 6.14 27.11
CA CYS A 794 13.38 5.56 28.41
C CYS A 794 13.42 6.62 29.52
N GLU A 795 14.09 7.75 29.27
CA GLU A 795 14.21 8.85 30.25
C GLU A 795 12.87 9.52 30.59
N ALA A 796 11.91 9.58 29.64
CA ALA A 796 10.60 10.21 29.83
C ALA A 796 9.53 9.25 30.39
N SER A 797 9.58 7.96 30.04
CA SER A 797 8.71 6.92 30.63
C SER A 797 9.18 6.48 32.02
N GLY A 798 10.44 6.76 32.38
CA GLY A 798 11.07 6.23 33.59
C GLY A 798 11.35 4.71 33.54
N HIS A 799 11.22 4.09 32.37
CA HIS A 799 11.34 2.63 32.16
C HIS A 799 12.43 2.28 31.15
N ASN A 800 12.99 1.08 31.26
CA ASN A 800 13.89 0.53 30.27
C ASN A 800 13.09 -0.11 29.13
N LEU A 801 12.93 0.64 28.04
CA LEU A 801 12.20 0.21 26.84
C LEU A 801 13.07 -0.60 25.85
N VAL A 802 14.36 -0.81 26.13
CA VAL A 802 15.27 -1.54 25.22
C VAL A 802 14.74 -2.96 24.89
N PRO A 803 14.31 -3.80 25.85
CA PRO A 803 13.83 -5.15 25.54
C PRO A 803 12.53 -5.16 24.71
N TYR A 804 11.67 -4.15 24.89
CA TYR A 804 10.47 -3.96 24.06
C TYR A 804 10.83 -3.65 22.59
N PHE A 805 11.81 -2.77 22.37
CA PHE A 805 12.28 -2.43 21.02
C PHE A 805 12.94 -3.64 20.35
N GLU A 806 13.70 -4.44 21.10
CA GLU A 806 14.33 -5.67 20.60
C GLU A 806 13.29 -6.75 20.27
N ALA A 807 12.26 -6.92 21.10
CA ALA A 807 11.15 -7.85 20.84
C ALA A 807 10.35 -7.50 19.57
N TRP A 808 10.19 -6.21 19.27
CA TRP A 808 9.60 -5.74 18.01
C TRP A 808 10.57 -5.79 16.81
N GLY A 809 11.87 -6.06 17.02
CA GLY A 809 12.85 -6.30 15.94
C GLY A 809 13.85 -5.17 15.67
N HIS A 810 13.94 -4.14 16.51
CA HIS A 810 14.95 -3.09 16.36
C HIS A 810 16.34 -3.60 16.77
N LYS A 811 17.23 -3.73 15.79
CA LYS A 811 18.66 -4.06 15.98
C LYS A 811 19.51 -2.78 16.02
N GLY A 812 20.76 -2.87 16.51
CA GLY A 812 21.68 -1.72 16.50
C GLY A 812 21.46 -0.68 17.63
N ILE A 813 20.80 -1.05 18.72
CA ILE A 813 20.69 -0.21 19.92
C ILE A 813 22.06 -0.17 20.61
N GLY A 814 22.69 1.01 20.63
CA GLY A 814 24.06 1.21 21.11
C GLY A 814 24.24 1.08 22.63
N ASP A 815 25.43 0.66 23.05
CA ASP A 815 25.70 0.27 24.44
C ASP A 815 25.57 1.41 25.46
N GLU A 816 25.72 2.68 25.07
CA GLU A 816 25.46 3.80 25.98
C GLU A 816 23.99 3.80 26.44
N ILE A 817 23.06 3.59 25.51
CA ILE A 817 21.62 3.55 25.78
C ILE A 817 21.28 2.33 26.63
N ARG A 818 21.94 1.20 26.38
CA ARG A 818 21.81 -0.01 27.23
C ARG A 818 22.28 0.27 28.66
N ARG A 819 23.48 0.85 28.83
CA ARG A 819 24.04 1.19 30.16
C ARG A 819 23.23 2.27 30.90
N ALA A 820 22.68 3.25 30.18
CA ALA A 820 21.82 4.29 30.75
C ALA A 820 20.47 3.70 31.19
N SER A 821 19.82 2.94 30.32
CA SER A 821 18.48 2.37 30.55
C SER A 821 18.49 1.21 31.55
N ALA A 822 19.59 0.46 31.69
CA ALA A 822 19.69 -0.68 32.62
C ALA A 822 19.46 -0.35 34.11
N LYS A 823 19.43 0.93 34.48
CA LYS A 823 19.08 1.40 35.84
C LYS A 823 17.57 1.60 36.06
N LEU A 824 16.77 1.54 35.01
CA LEU A 824 15.33 1.76 35.02
C LEU A 824 14.57 0.41 35.04
N PRO A 825 13.37 0.34 35.65
CA PRO A 825 12.51 -0.84 35.59
C PRO A 825 12.22 -1.24 34.14
N VAL A 826 12.41 -2.51 33.81
CA VAL A 826 12.17 -3.04 32.44
C VAL A 826 10.68 -3.08 32.14
N TRP A 827 10.32 -2.62 30.93
CA TRP A 827 8.97 -2.73 30.38
C TRP A 827 9.01 -3.50 29.06
N THR A 828 8.11 -4.49 28.92
CA THR A 828 8.09 -5.49 27.84
C THR A 828 6.84 -5.43 26.95
N GLY A 829 6.05 -4.35 27.02
CA GLY A 829 4.85 -4.17 26.20
C GLY A 829 3.57 -4.77 26.78
N ASN A 830 3.67 -5.90 27.47
CA ASN A 830 2.55 -6.53 28.19
C ASN A 830 3.08 -7.40 29.35
N ARG A 831 2.28 -7.56 30.41
CA ARG A 831 2.48 -8.48 31.54
C ARG A 831 1.27 -9.39 31.65
N ALA A 832 1.50 -10.71 31.82
CA ALA A 832 0.41 -11.64 32.00
C ALA A 832 -0.43 -11.27 33.25
N PRO A 833 -1.76 -11.52 33.23
CA PRO A 833 -2.60 -11.45 34.42
C PRO A 833 -1.99 -12.23 35.59
N ASN A 834 -2.23 -11.77 36.82
CA ASN A 834 -1.71 -12.45 37.99
C ASN A 834 -2.23 -13.90 38.12
N ALA A 835 -1.61 -14.69 39.01
CA ALA A 835 -1.94 -16.10 39.18
C ALA A 835 -3.44 -16.30 39.49
N LEU A 836 -4.11 -17.12 38.68
CA LEU A 836 -5.57 -17.28 38.68
C LEU A 836 -6.09 -17.71 40.05
N ALA A 837 -6.78 -16.79 40.73
CA ALA A 837 -7.44 -17.07 41.99
C ALA A 837 -8.78 -17.77 41.73
N VAL A 838 -9.05 -18.79 42.53
CA VAL A 838 -10.26 -19.62 42.47
C VAL A 838 -10.85 -19.62 43.88
N ASP A 839 -12.05 -19.06 44.01
CA ASP A 839 -12.78 -18.92 45.27
C ASP A 839 -14.02 -19.81 45.28
N GLY A 840 -14.36 -20.36 46.44
CA GLY A 840 -15.55 -21.20 46.65
C GLY A 840 -15.55 -22.60 46.04
N LEU A 841 -14.44 -23.09 45.46
CA LEU A 841 -14.39 -24.42 44.83
C LEU A 841 -14.69 -25.56 45.84
N PRO A 842 -15.70 -26.42 45.59
CA PRO A 842 -16.04 -27.53 46.48
C PRO A 842 -15.11 -28.74 46.28
N SER A 843 -15.10 -29.66 47.27
CA SER A 843 -14.39 -30.94 47.18
C SER A 843 -15.03 -31.94 46.20
N SER A 844 -16.34 -31.82 46.05
CA SER A 844 -17.23 -32.70 45.29
C SER A 844 -18.54 -31.97 44.98
N LEU A 845 -19.24 -32.42 43.94
CA LEU A 845 -20.61 -32.02 43.61
C LEU A 845 -21.44 -33.29 43.43
N PRO A 846 -22.70 -33.35 43.90
CA PRO A 846 -23.57 -34.48 43.56
C PRO A 846 -23.99 -34.39 42.09
N GLU A 847 -24.27 -35.51 41.44
CA GLU A 847 -24.64 -35.48 40.01
C GLU A 847 -25.99 -34.79 39.73
N ASP A 848 -26.91 -34.82 40.70
CA ASP A 848 -28.20 -34.11 40.66
C ASP A 848 -28.09 -32.58 40.91
N ALA A 849 -26.87 -32.03 40.91
CA ALA A 849 -26.61 -30.59 41.01
C ALA A 849 -27.34 -29.80 39.90
N PRO A 850 -28.26 -28.89 40.25
CA PRO A 850 -29.14 -28.25 39.26
C PRO A 850 -28.36 -27.41 38.24
N SER A 851 -28.75 -27.55 36.97
CA SER A 851 -28.20 -26.76 35.86
C SER A 851 -28.24 -25.25 36.17
N GLY A 852 -27.08 -24.61 36.11
CA GLY A 852 -26.87 -23.23 36.52
C GLY A 852 -26.35 -23.03 37.95
N GLU A 853 -26.14 -24.06 38.77
CA GLU A 853 -25.50 -23.93 40.09
C GLU A 853 -24.08 -23.32 39.99
N LEU A 854 -23.68 -22.50 40.96
CA LEU A 854 -22.38 -21.83 40.98
C LEU A 854 -21.31 -22.73 41.64
N VAL A 855 -20.33 -23.16 40.85
CA VAL A 855 -19.25 -24.05 41.31
C VAL A 855 -18.13 -23.27 41.97
N CYS A 856 -17.65 -22.20 41.34
CA CYS A 856 -16.59 -21.35 41.89
C CYS A 856 -16.59 -19.96 41.21
N ARG A 857 -15.79 -19.05 41.76
CA ARG A 857 -15.51 -17.74 41.16
C ARG A 857 -14.02 -17.64 40.82
N LEU A 858 -13.75 -17.35 39.55
CA LEU A 858 -12.42 -17.00 39.07
C LEU A 858 -12.19 -15.50 39.24
N SER A 859 -11.00 -15.13 39.68
CA SER A 859 -10.55 -13.74 39.67
C SER A 859 -9.06 -13.65 39.31
N ALA A 860 -8.73 -12.59 38.59
CA ALA A 860 -7.38 -12.22 38.22
C ALA A 860 -7.32 -10.69 38.08
N ILE A 861 -6.15 -10.12 38.31
CA ILE A 861 -5.87 -8.70 38.17
C ILE A 861 -4.75 -8.58 37.15
N ASP A 862 -4.98 -7.76 36.12
CA ASP A 862 -3.92 -7.27 35.27
C ASP A 862 -3.21 -6.10 35.97
N SER A 863 -1.89 -6.02 35.78
CA SER A 863 -1.07 -4.92 36.29
C SER A 863 -0.85 -3.80 35.26
N ASP A 864 -1.24 -4.01 34.01
CA ASP A 864 -1.17 -3.04 32.91
C ASP A 864 -2.51 -2.26 32.77
N PRO A 865 -2.51 -0.91 32.78
CA PRO A 865 -3.73 -0.11 32.80
C PRO A 865 -4.66 -0.32 31.59
N GLY A 866 -5.95 -0.52 31.86
CA GLY A 866 -7.00 -0.58 30.84
C GLY A 866 -7.25 -1.96 30.22
N ASN A 867 -6.40 -2.96 30.49
CA ASN A 867 -6.64 -4.34 30.07
C ASN A 867 -7.92 -4.91 30.71
N ARG A 868 -8.66 -5.72 29.94
CA ARG A 868 -9.86 -6.43 30.37
C ARG A 868 -9.60 -7.93 30.40
N ILE A 869 -9.72 -8.54 31.56
CA ILE A 869 -9.62 -10.00 31.71
C ILE A 869 -10.82 -10.69 31.02
N ARG A 870 -10.54 -11.79 30.32
CA ARG A 870 -11.51 -12.78 29.86
C ARG A 870 -11.17 -14.15 30.42
N TYR A 871 -12.16 -14.81 31.00
CA TYR A 871 -12.02 -16.13 31.62
C TYR A 871 -12.42 -17.25 30.64
N LEU A 872 -11.63 -18.32 30.57
CA LEU A 872 -11.79 -19.42 29.61
C LEU A 872 -11.63 -20.79 30.29
N ILE A 873 -12.35 -21.79 29.79
CA ILE A 873 -12.03 -23.21 30.03
C ILE A 873 -11.21 -23.66 28.81
N THR A 874 -10.04 -24.25 29.01
CA THR A 874 -9.11 -24.61 27.92
C THR A 874 -8.88 -26.12 27.76
N ALA A 875 -9.26 -26.93 28.75
CA ALA A 875 -9.28 -28.40 28.69
C ALA A 875 -10.10 -28.99 29.86
N GLY A 876 -10.50 -30.26 29.77
CA GLY A 876 -11.12 -31.04 30.85
C GLY A 876 -12.65 -30.94 30.96
N ASN A 877 -13.30 -30.38 29.94
CA ASN A 877 -14.75 -30.14 29.87
C ASN A 877 -15.33 -30.63 28.53
N GLU A 878 -14.79 -31.73 28.01
CA GLU A 878 -15.07 -32.25 26.66
C GLU A 878 -16.55 -32.63 26.50
N ASP A 879 -17.19 -33.12 27.56
CA ASP A 879 -18.63 -33.44 27.61
C ASP A 879 -19.55 -32.21 27.82
N GLY A 880 -19.00 -31.01 27.98
CA GLY A 880 -19.76 -29.77 28.19
C GLY A 880 -20.42 -29.64 29.58
N ALA A 881 -19.95 -30.39 30.58
CA ALA A 881 -20.55 -30.46 31.92
C ALA A 881 -20.60 -29.10 32.67
N PHE A 882 -19.70 -28.16 32.34
CA PHE A 882 -19.61 -26.84 32.95
C PHE A 882 -19.65 -25.68 31.93
N ALA A 883 -20.16 -24.53 32.38
CA ALA A 883 -20.11 -23.25 31.66
C ALA A 883 -19.36 -22.19 32.47
N LEU A 884 -18.51 -21.42 31.81
CA LEU A 884 -17.77 -20.30 32.41
C LEU A 884 -18.17 -18.97 31.78
N ASN A 885 -18.66 -18.03 32.59
CA ASN A 885 -18.98 -16.69 32.11
C ASN A 885 -17.69 -15.86 31.93
N GLN A 886 -17.32 -15.63 30.66
CA GLN A 886 -16.04 -15.00 30.29
C GLN A 886 -15.77 -13.62 30.91
N ALA A 887 -16.82 -12.87 31.28
CA ALA A 887 -16.69 -11.50 31.81
C ALA A 887 -16.76 -11.42 33.34
N THR A 888 -17.28 -12.44 34.02
CA THR A 888 -17.48 -12.43 35.50
C THR A 888 -16.74 -13.54 36.24
N GLY A 889 -16.10 -14.48 35.54
CA GLY A 889 -15.35 -15.58 36.15
C GLY A 889 -16.22 -16.62 36.85
N HIS A 890 -17.55 -16.54 36.74
CA HIS A 890 -18.47 -17.52 37.34
C HIS A 890 -18.45 -18.83 36.56
N LEU A 891 -17.93 -19.90 37.17
CA LEU A 891 -18.05 -21.28 36.68
C LEU A 891 -19.35 -21.89 37.23
N ARG A 892 -20.15 -22.50 36.36
CA ARG A 892 -21.45 -23.10 36.70
C ARG A 892 -21.60 -24.50 36.13
N VAL A 893 -22.40 -25.33 36.80
CA VAL A 893 -22.86 -26.62 36.27
C VAL A 893 -23.78 -26.38 35.07
N LEU A 894 -23.67 -27.20 34.02
CA LEU A 894 -24.72 -27.37 33.01
C LEU A 894 -25.43 -28.72 33.19
N GLY A 895 -24.69 -29.76 33.54
CA GLY A 895 -25.19 -31.06 33.98
C GLY A 895 -24.02 -31.95 34.39
N LEU A 896 -24.22 -32.79 35.41
CA LEU A 896 -23.27 -33.81 35.84
C LEU A 896 -23.91 -35.20 35.64
N ASP A 897 -23.06 -36.22 35.57
CA ASP A 897 -23.40 -37.60 35.23
C ASP A 897 -22.21 -38.46 35.71
N PHE A 898 -22.39 -39.21 36.80
CA PHE A 898 -21.32 -39.96 37.46
C PHE A 898 -20.85 -41.13 36.59
N GLU A 899 -21.80 -41.89 36.04
CA GLU A 899 -21.61 -42.99 35.08
C GLU A 899 -20.77 -42.56 33.87
N ARG A 900 -20.87 -41.30 33.44
CA ARG A 900 -20.05 -40.71 32.37
C ARG A 900 -18.69 -40.20 32.86
N SER A 901 -18.62 -39.55 34.03
CA SER A 901 -17.37 -39.02 34.58
C SER A 901 -17.42 -38.72 36.08
N GLU A 902 -16.84 -39.62 36.89
CA GLU A 902 -16.61 -39.43 38.34
C GLU A 902 -15.76 -38.19 38.70
N ARG A 903 -15.04 -37.61 37.73
CA ARG A 903 -14.02 -36.57 37.94
C ARG A 903 -13.76 -35.73 36.70
N TYR A 904 -13.62 -34.41 36.90
CA TYR A 904 -13.19 -33.44 35.88
C TYR A 904 -11.92 -32.69 36.33
N ASP A 905 -10.89 -32.69 35.47
CA ASP A 905 -9.62 -31.95 35.66
C ASP A 905 -9.64 -30.66 34.82
N LEU A 906 -10.53 -29.74 35.16
CA LEU A 906 -10.75 -28.50 34.41
C LEU A 906 -9.49 -27.61 34.41
N THR A 907 -8.94 -27.33 33.24
CA THR A 907 -7.91 -26.29 33.08
C THR A 907 -8.58 -24.98 32.71
N LEU A 908 -8.42 -24.00 33.60
CA LEU A 908 -9.04 -22.68 33.54
C LEU A 908 -7.99 -21.62 33.27
N ALA A 909 -8.36 -20.56 32.55
CA ALA A 909 -7.46 -19.47 32.17
C ALA A 909 -8.08 -18.09 32.40
N ALA A 910 -7.23 -17.11 32.69
CA ALA A 910 -7.53 -15.69 32.61
C ALA A 910 -6.58 -15.06 31.58
N ALA A 911 -7.12 -14.64 30.45
CA ALA A 911 -6.40 -13.94 29.39
C ALA A 911 -6.69 -12.44 29.46
N ASP A 912 -5.71 -11.60 29.11
CA ASP A 912 -5.87 -10.16 29.03
C ASP A 912 -6.64 -9.69 27.76
N SER A 913 -6.59 -8.39 27.48
CA SER A 913 -7.05 -7.80 26.21
C SER A 913 -5.92 -7.13 25.40
N ALA A 914 -4.67 -7.41 25.74
CA ALA A 914 -3.49 -6.93 25.04
C ALA A 914 -3.11 -7.86 23.88
N ILE A 915 -2.09 -7.48 23.11
CA ILE A 915 -1.75 -8.09 21.82
C ILE A 915 -0.22 -8.10 21.66
N PRO A 916 0.46 -9.26 21.70
CA PRO A 916 -0.10 -10.59 21.93
C PRO A 916 -0.73 -10.70 23.33
N SER A 917 -1.88 -11.38 23.39
CA SER A 917 -2.57 -11.59 24.66
C SER A 917 -1.83 -12.64 25.47
N LEU A 918 -1.58 -12.33 26.74
CA LEU A 918 -0.98 -13.24 27.71
C LEU A 918 -2.07 -13.76 28.66
N GLN A 919 -1.82 -14.93 29.24
CA GLN A 919 -2.77 -15.59 30.12
C GLN A 919 -2.08 -16.25 31.31
N SER A 920 -2.74 -16.27 32.46
CA SER A 920 -2.42 -17.18 33.56
C SER A 920 -3.40 -18.36 33.53
N THR A 921 -2.90 -19.57 33.79
CA THR A 921 -3.69 -20.80 33.78
C THR A 921 -3.62 -21.52 35.13
N ARG A 922 -4.66 -22.29 35.44
CA ARG A 922 -4.73 -23.14 36.63
C ARG A 922 -5.68 -24.30 36.41
N THR A 923 -5.21 -25.51 36.67
CA THR A 923 -6.07 -26.70 36.71
C THR A 923 -6.75 -26.82 38.07
N VAL A 924 -8.02 -27.19 38.08
CA VAL A 924 -8.80 -27.52 39.27
C VAL A 924 -9.42 -28.91 39.09
N VAL A 925 -9.57 -29.64 40.19
CA VAL A 925 -10.16 -30.99 40.19
C VAL A 925 -11.54 -30.90 40.85
N ILE A 926 -12.57 -31.37 40.14
CA ILE A 926 -13.93 -31.54 40.67
C ILE A 926 -14.24 -33.04 40.64
N ARG A 927 -14.85 -33.54 41.71
CA ARG A 927 -15.36 -34.91 41.81
C ARG A 927 -16.87 -34.92 41.76
N VAL A 928 -17.46 -35.94 41.16
CA VAL A 928 -18.90 -36.18 41.16
C VAL A 928 -19.25 -37.21 42.24
N GLU A 929 -20.37 -37.03 42.93
CA GLU A 929 -20.94 -38.02 43.86
C GLU A 929 -22.14 -38.71 43.21
N ASN A 930 -22.08 -40.03 43.07
CA ASN A 930 -23.21 -40.86 42.61
C ASN A 930 -24.44 -40.68 43.52
N ARG A 931 -25.61 -40.64 42.90
CA ARG A 931 -26.94 -40.55 43.50
C ARG A 931 -27.82 -41.64 42.90
N ALA A 932 -28.77 -42.14 43.68
CA ALA A 932 -29.50 -43.35 43.29
C ALA A 932 -30.58 -43.06 42.22
N GLU A 933 -30.25 -43.24 40.94
CA GLU A 933 -31.13 -42.97 39.81
C GLU A 933 -32.07 -44.15 39.46
N PRO A 934 -33.28 -43.88 38.91
CA PRO A 934 -34.09 -44.89 38.21
C PRO A 934 -33.54 -45.14 36.79
N PRO A 935 -33.74 -46.33 36.21
CA PRO A 935 -33.15 -46.68 34.91
C PRO A 935 -33.89 -45.99 33.76
N ALA A 936 -33.18 -45.24 32.92
CA ALA A 936 -33.78 -44.54 31.79
C ALA A 936 -33.88 -45.43 30.55
N LEU A 937 -35.06 -45.43 29.93
CA LEU A 937 -35.36 -46.11 28.67
C LEU A 937 -36.12 -45.14 27.77
N THR A 938 -35.44 -44.65 26.73
CA THR A 938 -36.02 -43.80 25.69
C THR A 938 -36.60 -44.65 24.55
N ASP A 939 -37.43 -44.01 23.73
CA ASP A 939 -37.87 -44.59 22.46
C ASP A 939 -36.66 -44.97 21.58
N GLN A 940 -36.77 -46.11 20.88
CA GLN A 940 -35.72 -46.71 20.06
C GLN A 940 -36.31 -47.31 18.78
N GLU A 941 -35.44 -47.61 17.81
CA GLU A 941 -35.82 -48.34 16.59
C GLU A 941 -34.86 -49.52 16.34
N ILE A 942 -35.42 -50.63 15.86
CA ILE A 942 -34.71 -51.82 15.40
C ILE A 942 -35.04 -52.00 13.92
N HIS A 943 -34.02 -52.16 13.09
CA HIS A 943 -34.15 -52.19 11.63
C HIS A 943 -33.59 -53.50 11.08
N ALA A 944 -34.48 -54.37 10.56
CA ALA A 944 -34.14 -55.71 10.10
C ALA A 944 -34.12 -55.82 8.57
N ARG A 945 -32.97 -56.27 8.03
CA ARG A 945 -32.73 -56.52 6.61
C ARG A 945 -33.48 -57.76 6.12
N GLY A 946 -34.25 -57.62 5.03
CA GLY A 946 -34.94 -58.74 4.39
C GLY A 946 -36.10 -59.33 5.21
N PRO A 947 -36.75 -60.39 4.70
CA PRO A 947 -37.82 -61.07 5.42
C PRO A 947 -37.26 -61.71 6.69
N VAL A 948 -37.93 -61.47 7.82
CA VAL A 948 -37.54 -62.04 9.11
C VAL A 948 -38.09 -63.45 9.29
N ALA A 949 -37.43 -64.27 10.11
CA ALA A 949 -37.82 -65.65 10.41
C ALA A 949 -38.18 -65.83 11.90
N GLU A 950 -39.02 -66.81 12.21
CA GLU A 950 -39.34 -67.20 13.60
C GLU A 950 -38.07 -67.63 14.35
N GLY A 951 -37.92 -67.20 15.61
CA GLY A 951 -36.71 -67.39 16.41
C GLY A 951 -35.53 -66.51 16.04
N GLN A 952 -35.64 -65.62 15.04
CA GLN A 952 -34.58 -64.67 14.70
C GLN A 952 -34.47 -63.54 15.74
N SER A 953 -33.29 -63.38 16.34
CA SER A 953 -32.96 -62.19 17.13
C SER A 953 -32.70 -60.99 16.20
N LEU A 954 -33.26 -59.83 16.55
CA LEU A 954 -33.22 -58.60 15.75
C LEU A 954 -32.35 -57.50 16.37
N GLY A 955 -31.91 -57.67 17.61
CA GLY A 955 -31.15 -56.68 18.37
C GLY A 955 -31.46 -56.76 19.86
N ALA A 956 -30.99 -55.80 20.65
CA ALA A 956 -31.33 -55.68 22.06
C ALA A 956 -31.70 -54.23 22.40
N VAL A 957 -32.61 -54.08 23.37
CA VAL A 957 -33.06 -52.78 23.88
C VAL A 957 -32.01 -52.21 24.82
N SER A 958 -31.58 -50.98 24.58
CA SER A 958 -30.66 -50.27 25.48
C SER A 958 -31.45 -49.46 26.51
N ALA A 959 -31.01 -49.53 27.77
CA ALA A 959 -31.45 -48.67 28.86
C ALA A 959 -30.26 -48.35 29.76
N THR A 960 -30.26 -47.20 30.43
CA THR A 960 -29.21 -46.86 31.40
C THR A 960 -29.43 -47.57 32.72
N ALA A 961 -28.34 -47.83 33.43
CA ALA A 961 -28.33 -48.39 34.77
C ALA A 961 -27.32 -47.63 35.63
N ASP A 962 -27.78 -47.22 36.81
CA ASP A 962 -26.94 -46.74 37.90
C ASP A 962 -25.90 -47.83 38.27
N THR A 963 -24.65 -47.41 38.46
CA THR A 963 -23.48 -48.29 38.47
C THR A 963 -23.62 -49.47 39.44
N GLY A 964 -23.43 -50.67 38.90
CA GLY A 964 -23.48 -51.93 39.64
C GLY A 964 -24.90 -52.50 39.86
N ARG A 965 -25.96 -51.90 39.29
CA ARG A 965 -27.32 -52.45 39.35
C ARG A 965 -27.70 -53.17 38.05
N ALA A 966 -28.10 -54.44 38.15
CA ALA A 966 -28.62 -55.18 37.02
C ALA A 966 -30.03 -54.70 36.62
N LEU A 967 -30.30 -54.64 35.32
CA LEU A 967 -31.61 -54.30 34.75
C LEU A 967 -32.51 -55.53 34.61
N VAL A 968 -33.80 -55.27 34.42
CA VAL A 968 -34.85 -56.26 34.15
C VAL A 968 -35.84 -55.66 33.14
N TYR A 969 -35.97 -56.32 31.98
CA TYR A 969 -36.80 -55.89 30.86
C TYR A 969 -38.13 -56.67 30.79
N GLU A 970 -39.23 -55.98 30.47
CA GLU A 970 -40.57 -56.57 30.34
C GLU A 970 -41.35 -55.94 29.18
N LEU A 971 -41.90 -56.77 28.28
CA LEU A 971 -42.79 -56.31 27.19
C LEU A 971 -44.20 -56.04 27.75
N LEU A 972 -44.73 -54.83 27.50
CA LEU A 972 -46.06 -54.41 27.90
C LEU A 972 -47.04 -54.59 26.73
N GLY A 973 -48.02 -55.48 26.90
CA GLY A 973 -48.92 -55.88 25.82
C GLY A 973 -50.29 -55.20 25.83
N GLU A 974 -50.52 -54.32 24.85
CA GLU A 974 -51.82 -54.14 24.20
C GLU A 974 -51.58 -54.10 22.67
N GLY A 975 -52.38 -54.82 21.87
CA GLY A 975 -52.34 -54.73 20.40
C GLY A 975 -51.53 -55.79 19.65
N GLN A 976 -50.19 -55.76 19.69
CA GLN A 976 -49.32 -56.53 18.76
C GLN A 976 -48.26 -57.43 19.44
N ALA A 977 -48.60 -58.01 20.59
CA ALA A 977 -47.68 -58.84 21.38
C ALA A 977 -47.30 -60.26 20.86
N PRO A 978 -47.97 -60.95 19.90
CA PRO A 978 -47.58 -62.32 19.55
C PRO A 978 -46.31 -62.39 18.69
N ALA A 979 -46.02 -61.36 17.89
CA ALA A 979 -44.96 -61.42 16.88
C ALA A 979 -43.53 -61.33 17.44
N PHE A 980 -43.34 -60.80 18.66
CA PHE A 980 -42.01 -60.55 19.25
C PHE A 980 -41.96 -60.83 20.75
N SER A 981 -40.82 -61.36 21.22
CA SER A 981 -40.48 -61.51 22.63
C SER A 981 -39.28 -60.64 23.00
N VAL A 982 -39.16 -60.29 24.29
CA VAL A 982 -37.97 -59.64 24.88
C VAL A 982 -37.33 -60.57 25.91
N ASP A 983 -36.01 -60.73 25.87
CA ASP A 983 -35.25 -61.41 26.91
C ASP A 983 -35.15 -60.53 28.17
N ARG A 984 -35.42 -61.14 29.33
CA ARG A 984 -35.63 -60.42 30.60
C ARG A 984 -34.36 -59.76 31.15
N ASP A 985 -33.19 -60.32 30.87
CA ASP A 985 -31.92 -59.91 31.49
C ASP A 985 -31.00 -59.16 30.51
N THR A 986 -31.12 -59.41 29.21
CA THR A 986 -30.31 -58.78 28.15
C THR A 986 -31.06 -57.75 27.30
N GLY A 987 -32.40 -57.72 27.38
CA GLY A 987 -33.23 -56.86 26.53
C GLY A 987 -33.31 -57.32 25.06
N GLY A 988 -32.82 -58.51 24.73
CA GLY A 988 -32.80 -59.05 23.36
C GLY A 988 -34.20 -59.23 22.75
N ILE A 989 -34.46 -58.61 21.61
CA ILE A 989 -35.73 -58.75 20.86
C ILE A 989 -35.60 -59.89 19.85
N THR A 990 -36.57 -60.80 19.86
CA THR A 990 -36.62 -61.98 18.98
C THR A 990 -38.01 -62.14 18.38
N VAL A 991 -38.10 -62.58 17.11
CA VAL A 991 -39.36 -62.91 16.45
C VAL A 991 -39.97 -64.15 17.11
N ALA A 992 -41.16 -64.00 17.70
CA ALA A 992 -41.87 -65.06 18.42
C ALA A 992 -42.98 -65.74 17.57
N ASP A 993 -43.54 -65.03 16.59
CA ASP A 993 -44.48 -65.56 15.60
C ASP A 993 -44.33 -64.78 14.29
N VAL A 994 -43.81 -65.44 13.25
CA VAL A 994 -43.65 -64.82 11.92
C VAL A 994 -44.95 -64.77 11.13
N SER A 995 -45.95 -65.60 11.46
CA SER A 995 -47.25 -65.62 10.77
C SER A 995 -48.11 -64.39 11.10
N ALA A 996 -47.81 -63.73 12.22
CA ALA A 996 -48.38 -62.43 12.60
C ALA A 996 -47.77 -61.23 11.83
N LEU A 997 -46.78 -61.45 10.95
CA LEU A 997 -46.07 -60.41 10.20
C LEU A 997 -46.31 -60.47 8.69
N GLY A 998 -46.28 -59.30 8.03
CA GLY A 998 -46.23 -59.19 6.57
C GLY A 998 -44.81 -59.39 6.02
N ALA A 999 -44.66 -59.39 4.69
CA ALA A 999 -43.34 -59.50 4.05
C ALA A 999 -42.43 -58.28 4.33
N THR A 1000 -43.02 -57.10 4.53
CA THR A 1000 -42.35 -55.87 4.99
C THR A 1000 -43.31 -55.11 5.92
N GLY A 1001 -42.79 -54.24 6.80
CA GLY A 1001 -43.63 -53.41 7.67
C GLY A 1001 -42.91 -52.86 8.90
N HIS A 1002 -43.70 -52.42 9.89
CA HIS A 1002 -43.21 -52.05 11.21
C HIS A 1002 -44.22 -52.39 12.33
N VAL A 1003 -43.72 -52.62 13.55
CA VAL A 1003 -44.50 -52.86 14.77
C VAL A 1003 -43.92 -52.02 15.91
N ASP A 1004 -44.79 -51.38 16.70
CA ASP A 1004 -44.38 -50.61 17.88
C ASP A 1004 -44.52 -51.45 19.16
N LEU A 1005 -43.39 -51.93 19.69
CA LEU A 1005 -43.33 -52.61 20.99
C LEU A 1005 -43.29 -51.57 22.11
N ARG A 1006 -43.97 -51.81 23.23
CA ARG A 1006 -43.83 -50.99 24.45
C ARG A 1006 -43.12 -51.78 25.53
N ILE A 1007 -41.98 -51.29 26.02
CA ILE A 1007 -41.10 -52.05 26.91
C ILE A 1007 -40.91 -51.26 28.20
N ARG A 1008 -40.97 -51.96 29.34
CA ARG A 1008 -40.63 -51.48 30.67
C ARG A 1008 -39.24 -51.97 31.05
N VAL A 1009 -38.47 -51.14 31.72
CA VAL A 1009 -37.23 -51.53 32.41
C VAL A 1009 -37.31 -51.13 33.89
N HIS A 1010 -36.69 -51.91 34.77
CA HIS A 1010 -36.45 -51.56 36.18
C HIS A 1010 -35.14 -52.16 36.69
N HIS A 1011 -34.60 -51.63 37.79
CA HIS A 1011 -33.48 -52.26 38.49
C HIS A 1011 -33.96 -53.53 39.21
N ARG A 1012 -33.16 -54.61 39.13
CA ARG A 1012 -33.45 -55.90 39.76
C ARG A 1012 -33.64 -55.74 41.27
N GLY A 1013 -34.87 -55.99 41.74
CA GLY A 1013 -35.26 -55.82 43.14
C GLY A 1013 -35.95 -54.49 43.48
N ARG A 1014 -36.07 -53.55 42.52
CA ARG A 1014 -36.81 -52.28 42.68
C ARG A 1014 -37.90 -52.10 41.60
N PRO A 1015 -38.96 -52.94 41.57
CA PRO A 1015 -40.02 -52.88 40.55
C PRO A 1015 -40.93 -51.63 40.62
N ALA A 1016 -40.70 -50.70 41.56
CA ALA A 1016 -41.35 -49.39 41.60
C ALA A 1016 -40.56 -48.31 40.84
N GLU A 1017 -39.26 -48.50 40.63
CA GLU A 1017 -38.37 -47.58 39.91
C GLU A 1017 -38.27 -48.04 38.44
N THR A 1018 -39.27 -47.67 37.64
CA THR A 1018 -39.44 -48.15 36.26
C THR A 1018 -39.43 -47.00 35.25
N SER A 1019 -38.79 -47.19 34.09
CA SER A 1019 -39.09 -46.42 32.87
C SER A 1019 -39.87 -47.28 31.86
N SER A 1020 -40.55 -46.66 30.90
CA SER A 1020 -41.09 -47.36 29.72
C SER A 1020 -40.90 -46.55 28.43
N GLY A 1021 -40.36 -47.18 27.39
CA GLY A 1021 -40.19 -46.60 26.05
C GLY A 1021 -40.87 -47.42 24.96
N ARG A 1022 -41.00 -46.85 23.76
CA ARG A 1022 -41.47 -47.51 22.54
C ARG A 1022 -40.28 -47.97 21.70
N VAL A 1023 -40.24 -49.25 21.33
CA VAL A 1023 -39.22 -49.83 20.45
C VAL A 1023 -39.89 -50.21 19.13
N ARG A 1024 -39.64 -49.43 18.08
CA ARG A 1024 -40.21 -49.64 16.75
C ARG A 1024 -39.37 -50.65 15.98
N VAL A 1025 -39.92 -51.81 15.66
CA VAL A 1025 -39.26 -52.84 14.85
C VAL A 1025 -39.69 -52.70 13.40
N HIS A 1026 -38.81 -52.20 12.54
CA HIS A 1026 -38.94 -52.23 11.09
C HIS A 1026 -38.37 -53.55 10.53
N TYR A 1027 -39.09 -54.21 9.63
CA TYR A 1027 -38.69 -55.50 9.05
C TYR A 1027 -39.01 -55.57 7.55
N GLY A 1028 -38.31 -56.45 6.82
CA GLY A 1028 -38.42 -56.53 5.37
C GLY A 1028 -37.62 -55.44 4.62
N LEU A 1029 -36.68 -54.77 5.28
CA LEU A 1029 -35.96 -53.64 4.66
C LEU A 1029 -35.05 -54.10 3.52
N VAL A 1030 -35.18 -53.43 2.38
CA VAL A 1030 -34.42 -53.69 1.15
C VAL A 1030 -32.99 -53.14 1.28
N ALA A 1031 -31.99 -53.88 0.79
CA ALA A 1031 -30.60 -53.43 0.80
C ALA A 1031 -30.31 -52.43 -0.34
N GLY A 1032 -29.54 -51.38 -0.05
CA GLY A 1032 -29.25 -50.28 -1.00
C GLY A 1032 -29.75 -48.92 -0.50
N ALA A 1033 -29.79 -47.93 -1.38
CA ALA A 1033 -30.28 -46.58 -1.10
C ALA A 1033 -31.46 -46.20 -2.00
N ARG A 1034 -32.40 -45.39 -1.49
CA ARG A 1034 -33.44 -44.76 -2.33
C ARG A 1034 -32.83 -43.56 -3.05
N CYS A 1035 -32.93 -43.53 -4.38
CA CYS A 1035 -32.60 -42.37 -5.20
C CYS A 1035 -33.89 -41.74 -5.72
N GLU A 1036 -34.05 -40.43 -5.53
CA GLU A 1036 -35.20 -39.65 -5.99
C GLU A 1036 -34.69 -38.56 -6.93
N THR A 1037 -35.19 -38.50 -8.16
CA THR A 1037 -34.72 -37.55 -9.20
C THR A 1037 -35.82 -36.57 -9.61
N TRP A 1038 -35.49 -35.28 -9.69
CA TRP A 1038 -36.34 -34.21 -10.23
C TRP A 1038 -35.69 -33.60 -11.47
N LEU A 1039 -36.44 -33.50 -12.57
CA LEU A 1039 -35.96 -33.02 -13.87
C LEU A 1039 -36.41 -31.57 -14.13
N GLY A 1040 -35.70 -30.86 -15.02
CA GLY A 1040 -36.04 -29.49 -15.43
C GLY A 1040 -35.68 -28.43 -14.38
N LEU A 1041 -34.60 -28.67 -13.64
CA LEU A 1041 -34.10 -27.81 -12.57
C LEU A 1041 -32.91 -26.97 -13.02
N ASP A 1042 -33.02 -25.65 -12.92
CA ASP A 1042 -31.95 -24.70 -13.24
C ASP A 1042 -30.98 -24.46 -12.07
N GLY A 1043 -29.76 -24.03 -12.40
CA GLY A 1043 -28.66 -23.84 -11.44
C GLY A 1043 -27.76 -25.07 -11.30
N SER A 1044 -26.65 -24.91 -10.59
CA SER A 1044 -25.59 -25.91 -10.41
C SER A 1044 -25.23 -26.17 -8.94
N ASP A 1045 -25.91 -25.51 -8.00
CA ASP A 1045 -25.66 -25.62 -6.56
C ASP A 1045 -26.85 -26.21 -5.78
N VAL A 1046 -26.57 -26.83 -4.64
CA VAL A 1046 -27.60 -27.45 -3.77
C VAL A 1046 -28.60 -26.42 -3.20
N GLY A 1047 -28.24 -25.13 -3.14
CA GLY A 1047 -29.18 -24.06 -2.82
C GLY A 1047 -30.24 -23.86 -3.91
N SER A 1048 -29.87 -23.95 -5.20
CA SER A 1048 -30.82 -23.92 -6.32
C SER A 1048 -31.78 -25.12 -6.30
N LEU A 1049 -31.30 -26.30 -5.88
CA LEU A 1049 -32.12 -27.50 -5.67
C LEU A 1049 -33.18 -27.27 -4.57
N ILE A 1050 -32.75 -26.93 -3.35
CA ILE A 1050 -33.62 -26.77 -2.18
C ILE A 1050 -34.57 -25.56 -2.33
N GLY A 1051 -34.12 -24.53 -3.07
CA GLY A 1051 -34.92 -23.36 -3.43
C GLY A 1051 -36.01 -23.65 -4.47
N SER A 1052 -35.88 -24.71 -5.27
CA SER A 1052 -36.84 -25.02 -6.33
C SER A 1052 -38.22 -25.44 -5.79
N LYS A 1053 -39.27 -25.04 -6.52
CA LYS A 1053 -40.62 -25.54 -6.29
C LYS A 1053 -40.78 -27.00 -6.72
N ALA A 1054 -40.08 -27.44 -7.77
CA ALA A 1054 -40.22 -28.80 -8.28
C ALA A 1054 -39.61 -29.84 -7.33
N TYR A 1055 -38.53 -29.50 -6.60
CA TYR A 1055 -37.98 -30.35 -5.52
C TYR A 1055 -38.94 -30.58 -4.34
N ARG A 1056 -40.03 -29.79 -4.26
CA ARG A 1056 -41.11 -29.93 -3.26
C ARG A 1056 -42.34 -30.65 -3.81
N ALA A 1057 -42.32 -31.04 -5.08
CA ALA A 1057 -43.30 -31.92 -5.71
C ALA A 1057 -42.78 -33.38 -5.69
N GLU A 1058 -43.60 -34.31 -6.18
CA GLU A 1058 -43.18 -35.70 -6.35
C GLU A 1058 -41.98 -35.81 -7.31
N PRO A 1059 -40.99 -36.67 -7.04
CA PRO A 1059 -39.87 -36.92 -7.95
C PRO A 1059 -40.35 -37.55 -9.25
N ALA A 1060 -39.73 -37.16 -10.36
CA ALA A 1060 -40.01 -37.69 -11.70
C ALA A 1060 -39.58 -39.16 -11.87
N ARG A 1061 -38.67 -39.64 -11.00
CA ARG A 1061 -38.17 -41.01 -10.97
C ARG A 1061 -37.73 -41.36 -9.55
N VAL A 1062 -38.04 -42.58 -9.09
CA VAL A 1062 -37.57 -43.15 -7.82
C VAL A 1062 -36.98 -44.52 -8.07
N ASP A 1063 -35.76 -44.75 -7.60
CA ASP A 1063 -35.01 -46.00 -7.77
C ASP A 1063 -34.53 -46.54 -6.43
N THR A 1064 -34.15 -47.83 -6.41
CA THR A 1064 -33.23 -48.37 -5.41
C THR A 1064 -31.88 -48.62 -6.08
N ILE A 1065 -30.82 -47.98 -5.58
CA ILE A 1065 -29.46 -48.13 -6.09
C ILE A 1065 -28.61 -48.98 -5.14
N ALA A 1066 -27.73 -49.82 -5.71
CA ALA A 1066 -26.94 -50.81 -4.97
C ALA A 1066 -25.69 -50.25 -4.26
N ALA A 1067 -25.41 -48.97 -4.42
CA ALA A 1067 -24.37 -48.21 -3.73
C ALA A 1067 -24.75 -46.72 -3.74
N LEU A 1068 -24.08 -45.90 -2.93
CA LEU A 1068 -24.07 -44.44 -3.12
C LEU A 1068 -23.11 -44.06 -4.27
N ASP A 1069 -23.39 -44.57 -5.47
CA ASP A 1069 -22.67 -44.32 -6.72
C ASP A 1069 -23.68 -44.35 -7.86
N THR A 1070 -23.92 -43.21 -8.52
CA THR A 1070 -24.93 -43.08 -9.59
C THR A 1070 -24.33 -43.44 -10.96
N PRO A 1071 -25.16 -43.84 -11.95
CA PRO A 1071 -24.73 -43.95 -13.33
C PRO A 1071 -24.36 -42.56 -13.86
N ALA A 1072 -23.27 -42.48 -14.61
CA ALA A 1072 -22.85 -41.22 -15.25
C ALA A 1072 -23.65 -40.93 -16.52
N ASP A 1073 -23.70 -39.64 -16.89
CA ASP A 1073 -24.35 -39.12 -18.10
C ASP A 1073 -25.82 -39.59 -18.26
N SER A 1074 -26.53 -39.60 -17.13
CA SER A 1074 -27.93 -40.01 -16.95
C SER A 1074 -28.95 -39.00 -17.44
N ALA A 1075 -28.76 -37.69 -17.21
CA ALA A 1075 -29.73 -36.64 -17.52
C ALA A 1075 -29.12 -35.23 -17.45
N GLU A 1076 -29.83 -34.23 -18.00
CA GLU A 1076 -29.41 -32.82 -17.96
C GLU A 1076 -30.40 -31.96 -17.17
N ARG A 1077 -29.90 -30.89 -16.52
CA ARG A 1077 -30.70 -29.95 -15.69
C ARG A 1077 -31.59 -30.69 -14.68
N TYR A 1078 -30.99 -31.47 -13.80
CA TYR A 1078 -31.70 -32.25 -12.77
C TYR A 1078 -31.23 -31.93 -11.36
N GLY A 1079 -31.83 -32.60 -10.38
CA GLY A 1079 -31.28 -32.74 -9.05
C GLY A 1079 -31.78 -34.02 -8.38
N GLN A 1080 -30.97 -34.58 -7.50
CA GLN A 1080 -31.20 -35.86 -6.84
C GLN A 1080 -31.15 -35.75 -5.32
N ARG A 1081 -31.92 -36.64 -4.67
CA ARG A 1081 -31.79 -36.98 -3.25
C ARG A 1081 -31.53 -38.47 -3.15
N LEU A 1082 -30.37 -38.84 -2.63
CA LEU A 1082 -30.07 -40.21 -2.19
C LEU A 1082 -30.34 -40.29 -0.68
N SER A 1083 -31.03 -41.33 -0.23
CA SER A 1083 -31.35 -41.55 1.19
C SER A 1083 -31.20 -43.02 1.58
N ALA A 1084 -30.51 -43.29 2.68
CA ALA A 1084 -30.31 -44.65 3.21
C ALA A 1084 -30.15 -44.66 4.74
N LEU A 1085 -30.36 -45.83 5.35
CA LEU A 1085 -29.81 -46.14 6.65
C LEU A 1085 -28.44 -46.79 6.44
N LEU A 1086 -27.39 -46.12 6.90
CA LEU A 1086 -26.01 -46.62 6.94
C LEU A 1086 -25.82 -47.51 8.18
N VAL A 1087 -25.16 -48.65 7.99
CA VAL A 1087 -24.89 -49.66 9.02
C VAL A 1087 -23.41 -50.04 8.99
N PRO A 1088 -22.55 -49.47 9.86
CA PRO A 1088 -21.15 -49.88 10.00
C PRO A 1088 -21.05 -51.28 10.61
N THR A 1089 -20.02 -52.02 10.18
CA THR A 1089 -19.72 -53.38 10.67
C THR A 1089 -18.69 -53.40 11.80
N VAL A 1090 -17.98 -52.30 12.04
CA VAL A 1090 -16.94 -52.16 13.07
C VAL A 1090 -17.16 -50.86 13.83
N THR A 1091 -16.89 -50.84 15.14
CA THR A 1091 -16.96 -49.63 15.96
C THR A 1091 -15.66 -48.84 15.88
N GLY A 1092 -15.74 -47.56 15.55
CA GLY A 1092 -14.60 -46.64 15.54
C GLY A 1092 -14.85 -45.44 14.63
N ASP A 1093 -13.77 -44.78 14.21
CA ASP A 1093 -13.83 -43.52 13.48
C ASP A 1093 -13.85 -43.74 11.97
N TYR A 1094 -14.82 -43.12 11.31
CA TYR A 1094 -15.05 -43.22 9.86
C TYR A 1094 -14.90 -41.84 9.20
N THR A 1095 -14.06 -41.78 8.16
CA THR A 1095 -13.95 -40.61 7.27
C THR A 1095 -14.75 -40.88 6.01
N PHE A 1096 -15.49 -39.86 5.55
CA PHE A 1096 -16.31 -39.89 4.33
C PHE A 1096 -15.78 -38.92 3.27
N TRP A 1097 -15.94 -39.29 2.00
CA TRP A 1097 -15.67 -38.45 0.83
C TRP A 1097 -16.87 -38.41 -0.12
N VAL A 1098 -17.08 -37.27 -0.78
CA VAL A 1098 -18.07 -37.10 -1.85
C VAL A 1098 -17.45 -36.52 -3.13
N ALA A 1099 -17.91 -36.99 -4.28
CA ALA A 1099 -17.53 -36.53 -5.62
C ALA A 1099 -18.80 -36.44 -6.48
N SER A 1100 -18.95 -35.37 -7.26
CA SER A 1100 -20.05 -35.16 -8.21
C SER A 1100 -19.64 -34.23 -9.34
N ASP A 1101 -20.27 -34.37 -10.50
CA ASP A 1101 -20.37 -33.23 -11.43
C ASP A 1101 -21.41 -32.25 -10.85
N ASP A 1102 -21.14 -30.95 -10.99
CA ASP A 1102 -21.79 -29.87 -10.24
C ASP A 1102 -21.98 -30.13 -8.70
N GLY A 1103 -22.73 -29.28 -8.02
CA GLY A 1103 -22.73 -29.16 -6.56
C GLY A 1103 -23.47 -30.27 -5.80
N SER A 1104 -22.85 -30.78 -4.73
CA SER A 1104 -23.45 -31.77 -3.83
C SER A 1104 -23.15 -31.55 -2.35
N GLU A 1105 -24.00 -32.08 -1.47
CA GLU A 1105 -23.82 -32.13 -0.02
C GLU A 1105 -24.08 -33.53 0.51
N LEU A 1106 -23.09 -34.10 1.21
CA LEU A 1106 -23.22 -35.30 2.03
C LEU A 1106 -23.62 -34.91 3.45
N GLN A 1107 -24.70 -35.49 3.94
CA GLN A 1107 -25.31 -35.19 5.23
C GLN A 1107 -25.54 -36.50 6.02
N LEU A 1108 -25.19 -36.51 7.31
CA LEU A 1108 -25.27 -37.68 8.19
C LEU A 1108 -25.95 -37.32 9.50
N SER A 1109 -26.84 -38.20 9.96
CA SER A 1109 -27.53 -38.14 11.24
C SER A 1109 -26.86 -39.08 12.25
N ASP A 1110 -26.87 -38.70 13.54
CA ASP A 1110 -26.47 -39.61 14.62
C ASP A 1110 -27.58 -40.63 14.97
N THR A 1111 -28.76 -40.53 14.34
CA THR A 1111 -29.92 -41.40 14.54
C THR A 1111 -30.34 -42.10 13.24
N SER A 1112 -31.24 -43.09 13.31
CA SER A 1112 -31.90 -43.70 12.15
C SER A 1112 -32.86 -42.75 11.41
N SER A 1113 -33.10 -41.55 11.94
CA SER A 1113 -34.03 -40.56 11.41
C SER A 1113 -33.32 -39.31 10.87
N THR A 1114 -34.08 -38.38 10.29
CA THR A 1114 -33.56 -37.06 9.89
C THR A 1114 -33.21 -36.13 11.05
N ASP A 1115 -33.48 -36.50 12.31
CA ASP A 1115 -33.21 -35.65 13.47
C ASP A 1115 -31.71 -35.63 13.81
N GLY A 1116 -31.13 -34.42 13.86
CA GLY A 1116 -29.69 -34.21 14.04
C GLY A 1116 -28.86 -34.28 12.75
N LEU A 1117 -29.50 -34.46 11.59
CA LEU A 1117 -28.86 -34.57 10.27
C LEU A 1117 -27.99 -33.34 9.92
N ARG A 1118 -26.67 -33.49 10.00
CA ARG A 1118 -25.67 -32.45 9.72
C ARG A 1118 -24.91 -32.69 8.41
N ARG A 1119 -24.52 -31.62 7.71
CA ARG A 1119 -23.62 -31.72 6.55
C ARG A 1119 -22.20 -32.05 7.01
N ILE A 1120 -21.61 -33.12 6.46
CA ILE A 1120 -20.26 -33.59 6.80
C ILE A 1120 -19.26 -33.39 5.65
N ALA A 1121 -19.69 -33.38 4.39
CA ALA A 1121 -18.84 -33.07 3.23
C ALA A 1121 -19.66 -32.44 2.09
N ALA A 1122 -19.00 -31.79 1.12
CA ALA A 1122 -19.65 -31.11 -0.01
C ALA A 1122 -18.72 -30.84 -1.22
N VAL A 1123 -19.32 -30.84 -2.40
CA VAL A 1123 -18.76 -30.34 -3.68
C VAL A 1123 -19.42 -28.98 -4.00
N ARG A 1124 -18.64 -27.97 -4.41
CA ARG A 1124 -19.15 -26.61 -4.72
C ARG A 1124 -19.00 -26.17 -6.17
N GLY A 1125 -18.03 -26.75 -6.88
CA GLY A 1125 -17.97 -26.74 -8.35
C GLY A 1125 -18.33 -28.14 -8.84
N TRP A 1126 -17.43 -28.75 -9.59
CA TRP A 1126 -17.53 -30.14 -10.07
C TRP A 1126 -16.23 -30.92 -9.82
N THR A 1127 -16.31 -32.26 -9.83
CA THR A 1127 -15.18 -33.21 -9.70
C THR A 1127 -15.20 -34.20 -10.85
N GLY A 1128 -14.10 -34.89 -11.13
CA GLY A 1128 -14.14 -36.10 -11.95
C GLY A 1128 -14.80 -37.26 -11.18
N ARG A 1129 -15.28 -38.29 -11.90
CA ARG A 1129 -15.90 -39.46 -11.26
C ARG A 1129 -14.90 -40.16 -10.35
N HIS A 1130 -15.23 -40.21 -9.06
CA HIS A 1130 -14.37 -40.73 -7.97
C HIS A 1130 -13.08 -39.92 -7.73
N GLU A 1131 -13.04 -38.65 -8.13
CA GLU A 1131 -11.96 -37.69 -7.83
C GLU A 1131 -12.17 -37.06 -6.43
N TRP A 1132 -11.79 -37.77 -5.37
CA TRP A 1132 -12.11 -37.42 -3.98
C TRP A 1132 -11.39 -36.19 -3.40
N ASP A 1133 -10.29 -35.76 -4.03
CA ASP A 1133 -9.25 -34.94 -3.40
C ASP A 1133 -9.02 -33.59 -4.14
N LYS A 1134 -9.95 -33.17 -5.01
CA LYS A 1134 -9.82 -32.00 -5.90
C LYS A 1134 -10.02 -30.66 -5.21
N GLN A 1135 -10.98 -30.56 -4.30
CA GLN A 1135 -11.36 -29.32 -3.62
C GLN A 1135 -11.57 -29.51 -2.12
N LYS A 1136 -11.17 -28.51 -1.33
CA LYS A 1136 -11.33 -28.55 0.13
C LYS A 1136 -12.81 -28.58 0.51
N GLY A 1137 -13.21 -29.64 1.22
CA GLY A 1137 -14.58 -29.88 1.68
C GLY A 1137 -15.20 -31.18 1.15
N GLN A 1138 -14.57 -31.87 0.21
CA GLN A 1138 -14.98 -33.21 -0.22
C GLN A 1138 -14.82 -34.27 0.85
N GLU A 1139 -13.82 -34.11 1.72
CA GLU A 1139 -13.53 -34.94 2.89
C GLU A 1139 -14.25 -34.40 4.13
N SER A 1140 -14.68 -35.30 5.01
CA SER A 1140 -15.24 -34.99 6.33
C SER A 1140 -14.20 -35.09 7.44
N GLU A 1141 -14.42 -34.41 8.57
CA GLU A 1141 -13.75 -34.78 9.82
C GLU A 1141 -14.15 -36.22 10.23
N PRO A 1142 -13.30 -36.98 10.93
CA PRO A 1142 -13.63 -38.35 11.34
C PRO A 1142 -14.88 -38.41 12.23
N VAL A 1143 -15.83 -39.29 11.88
CA VAL A 1143 -17.08 -39.49 12.62
C VAL A 1143 -17.04 -40.83 13.35
N ARG A 1144 -17.17 -40.79 14.68
CA ARG A 1144 -17.25 -41.98 15.53
C ARG A 1144 -18.58 -42.71 15.31
N LEU A 1145 -18.53 -43.92 14.74
CA LEU A 1145 -19.70 -44.78 14.56
C LEU A 1145 -19.56 -46.09 15.35
N ALA A 1146 -20.63 -46.54 15.98
CA ALA A 1146 -20.77 -47.85 16.60
C ALA A 1146 -21.35 -48.88 15.62
N ALA A 1147 -20.78 -50.09 15.59
CA ALA A 1147 -21.21 -51.21 14.75
C ALA A 1147 -22.69 -51.59 14.95
N GLY A 1148 -23.38 -51.97 13.87
CA GLY A 1148 -24.78 -52.43 13.89
C GLY A 1148 -25.84 -51.36 14.18
N ARG A 1149 -25.46 -50.19 14.69
CA ARG A 1149 -26.34 -49.02 14.81
C ARG A 1149 -26.65 -48.45 13.44
N HIS A 1150 -27.86 -47.92 13.28
CA HIS A 1150 -28.36 -47.37 12.03
C HIS A 1150 -28.26 -45.84 12.05
N TYR A 1151 -27.75 -45.24 10.97
CA TYR A 1151 -27.54 -43.80 10.82
C TYR A 1151 -28.17 -43.31 9.52
N TYR A 1152 -29.03 -42.29 9.55
CA TYR A 1152 -29.63 -41.74 8.34
C TYR A 1152 -28.59 -40.95 7.55
N VAL A 1153 -28.26 -41.42 6.34
CA VAL A 1153 -27.39 -40.71 5.40
C VAL A 1153 -28.24 -40.14 4.26
N ARG A 1154 -28.03 -38.86 3.96
CA ARG A 1154 -28.64 -38.15 2.83
C ARG A 1154 -27.55 -37.53 1.97
N VAL A 1155 -27.68 -37.69 0.66
CA VAL A 1155 -26.90 -36.92 -0.32
C VAL A 1155 -27.85 -36.06 -1.12
N LEU A 1156 -27.55 -34.77 -1.24
CA LEU A 1156 -28.24 -33.83 -2.11
C LEU A 1156 -27.29 -33.44 -3.24
N HIS A 1157 -27.76 -33.47 -4.48
CA HIS A 1157 -26.94 -33.20 -5.67
C HIS A 1157 -27.75 -32.42 -6.70
N LYS A 1158 -27.15 -31.40 -7.29
CA LYS A 1158 -27.71 -30.59 -8.36
C LYS A 1158 -26.84 -30.75 -9.60
N GLU A 1159 -27.46 -31.11 -10.72
CA GLU A 1159 -26.78 -31.20 -12.02
C GLU A 1159 -27.28 -30.08 -12.95
N GLY A 1160 -26.38 -29.23 -13.43
CA GLY A 1160 -26.69 -28.07 -14.26
C GLY A 1160 -26.57 -28.29 -15.77
N GLY A 1161 -25.56 -29.02 -16.25
CA GLY A 1161 -25.21 -29.03 -17.68
C GLY A 1161 -23.81 -29.53 -18.01
N GLY A 1162 -23.64 -30.78 -18.45
CA GLY A 1162 -22.33 -31.30 -18.84
C GLY A 1162 -22.24 -32.83 -18.99
N GLY A 1163 -21.26 -33.42 -18.29
CA GLY A 1163 -21.38 -34.80 -17.86
C GLY A 1163 -22.09 -34.82 -16.51
N ASP A 1164 -22.51 -35.99 -16.02
CA ASP A 1164 -23.07 -36.09 -14.67
C ASP A 1164 -22.55 -37.32 -13.91
N HIS A 1165 -22.49 -37.23 -12.59
CA HIS A 1165 -22.34 -38.36 -11.65
C HIS A 1165 -22.45 -37.86 -10.20
N LEU A 1166 -22.68 -38.80 -9.28
CA LEU A 1166 -22.58 -38.60 -7.83
C LEU A 1166 -22.05 -39.89 -7.18
N ALA A 1167 -21.04 -39.77 -6.32
CA ALA A 1167 -20.45 -40.90 -5.61
C ALA A 1167 -20.06 -40.53 -4.17
N VAL A 1168 -20.19 -41.50 -3.26
CA VAL A 1168 -19.77 -41.39 -1.85
C VAL A 1168 -18.90 -42.59 -1.47
N ALA A 1169 -17.73 -42.28 -0.92
CA ALA A 1169 -16.81 -43.26 -0.36
C ALA A 1169 -16.64 -43.05 1.16
N TRP A 1170 -16.17 -44.09 1.83
CA TRP A 1170 -15.76 -44.04 3.23
C TRP A 1170 -14.53 -44.90 3.51
N GLN A 1171 -13.86 -44.59 4.61
CA GLN A 1171 -12.75 -45.34 5.20
C GLN A 1171 -13.03 -45.45 6.70
N GLY A 1172 -12.64 -46.55 7.33
CA GLY A 1172 -12.91 -46.82 8.74
C GLY A 1172 -11.96 -47.86 9.32
N PRO A 1173 -12.20 -48.33 10.56
CA PRO A 1173 -11.26 -49.20 11.26
C PRO A 1173 -11.02 -50.52 10.50
N GLY A 1174 -9.77 -50.73 10.06
CA GLY A 1174 -9.36 -51.96 9.36
C GLY A 1174 -9.84 -52.08 7.90
N MET A 1175 -10.32 -51.00 7.26
CA MET A 1175 -10.73 -51.01 5.85
C MET A 1175 -10.15 -49.82 5.06
N GLU A 1176 -9.84 -50.06 3.78
CA GLU A 1176 -9.39 -49.02 2.84
C GLU A 1176 -10.57 -48.17 2.31
N ARG A 1177 -10.26 -46.99 1.73
CA ARG A 1177 -11.24 -46.07 1.16
C ARG A 1177 -12.01 -46.73 0.00
N LYS A 1178 -13.29 -47.08 0.21
CA LYS A 1178 -14.18 -47.70 -0.78
C LYS A 1178 -15.53 -47.00 -0.89
N LEU A 1179 -16.26 -47.26 -1.98
CA LEU A 1179 -17.67 -46.84 -2.11
C LEU A 1179 -18.55 -47.49 -1.04
N ILE A 1180 -19.63 -46.79 -0.66
CA ILE A 1180 -20.62 -47.33 0.28
C ILE A 1180 -21.64 -48.18 -0.49
N GLY A 1181 -21.46 -49.50 -0.46
CA GLY A 1181 -22.33 -50.48 -1.12
C GLY A 1181 -23.49 -50.98 -0.25
N ALA A 1182 -24.44 -51.65 -0.90
CA ALA A 1182 -25.66 -52.22 -0.31
C ALA A 1182 -25.41 -53.18 0.85
N GLU A 1183 -24.20 -53.73 1.03
CA GLU A 1183 -23.89 -54.54 2.20
C GLU A 1183 -23.95 -53.73 3.51
N ASN A 1184 -23.74 -52.41 3.45
CA ASN A 1184 -23.82 -51.48 4.59
C ASN A 1184 -25.03 -50.53 4.53
N LEU A 1185 -25.95 -50.71 3.57
CA LEU A 1185 -27.09 -49.80 3.36
C LEU A 1185 -28.43 -50.54 3.46
N LEU A 1186 -29.44 -49.85 3.97
CA LEU A 1186 -30.85 -50.19 3.84
C LEU A 1186 -31.64 -49.01 3.28
N VAL A 1187 -32.60 -49.31 2.40
CA VAL A 1187 -33.61 -48.36 1.94
C VAL A 1187 -34.41 -47.90 3.17
N PRO A 1188 -34.48 -46.58 3.46
CA PRO A 1188 -35.11 -46.11 4.67
C PRO A 1188 -36.63 -46.25 4.53
N PRO A 1189 -37.35 -46.61 5.60
CA PRO A 1189 -38.80 -46.76 5.55
C PRO A 1189 -39.48 -45.48 5.05
N SER A 1190 -40.68 -45.65 4.48
CA SER A 1190 -41.59 -44.54 4.24
C SER A 1190 -42.05 -44.00 5.60
N HIS A 1191 -41.91 -42.69 5.81
CA HIS A 1191 -42.51 -41.94 6.92
C HIS A 1191 -43.68 -41.11 6.39
#